data_AF-A0A1G0YRG3-F1
#
_entry.id   AF-A0A1G0YRG3-F1
#
_cell.length_a   1.000
_cell.length_b   1.000
_cell.length_c   1.000
_cell.angle_alpha   90.00
_cell.angle_beta   90.00
_cell.angle_gamma   90.00
#
_symmetry.space_group_name_H-M   'P 1'
#
loop_
_entity.id
_entity.type
_entity.pdbx_description
1 polymer ?
#
loop_
_entity_poly.entity_id
_entity_poly.type
_entity_poly.pdbx_seq_one_letter_code
_entity_poly.pdbx_strand_id
1 'polypeptide(L)'
;MFKRVFFRMLAVSGILCFSCLRSFAAEDFKAEKTDTAPVIDGKLDDPCWQNEKWYGGSFRVLNIPEQKINVQTKFKLAHDDANLYVAIVLDEPSMDKLLKKIKGRDESVFRDDCVEIFLSPSGEIPEYYHFAVSASGEIYDAFRSQGGIVATPAWNLNGIRQAVKCGEKEWTVELALPLLGLSNKSPDKPWLFNISRERKAGGKDELSSCAPLTGGFHQPSLFGKLTLENANLKKYSWKVPPFYDAKTISKKDGKIYYSFKAFLQNETGKYHFIKIKSSIENGSSVETTAGIDNKGGKEFLIEVPVGKMGNAELSFELTDRKDNTPMLDIRVPIQLNYSPMLITLIKPFYRDDIFASMKIKEIEGDISISTETSSKEIELSFKDENGKALTEKKIKITSEKMAFSLPLPENLADGKYYIEAKLIGDEKTVSVKKTVRKLAPFKGEVTIDNDLITKVDGKPFLAYGWFSLDEKNIIKEKDTGYNVTVSYNTYFKPDEDLKKWLDFHYENGIKVLMYPYPKRVYNNPESWHRMLSPVESEEIRAYVKKWKEHPAILGWYMADEPELRPALPARMNAIYEICKDEDPYHPCVLLNDTIGGIYKYIDSLDIADPDPYPKFLENGLASLPIEKVGQFIENIFKAGKNRKIAWATPQGFNYGDYGTINNRAPDFRELRNMQYQAIIAGCTGFTWYTYNGSLCYPDCKDGIAFLCKEANVIRDIVLSPTKRINIETGDTSVKAAYYKNIAGNDWIIAVNNATTEKKAKLVLPEKNTTEKWYVLSEGRSIEVKNGTIEHKFGIYDTEIYTTSKEAAEKLSVADLLKRIEEVKKSYIRPGDIAKEAKKISFSSNKGSRSAEHLTDGCRECMGWRAGKAGTQWVEFDFGKTTEIGRINAFSPKEFSKNPEIQTYKNGKWAKISELKKTSENKFESSFAPVSTDKIKIVFPLSNKETLQVNEIEIYKK
;
A
#
# COMPACT_ATOMS: atom_id res chain seq x y z
N MET A 1 46.98 50.91 -3.35
CA MET A 1 46.75 52.15 -4.12
C MET A 1 46.91 51.82 -5.61
N PHE A 2 45.80 51.85 -6.34
CA PHE A 2 45.66 52.24 -7.76
C PHE A 2 46.52 51.61 -8.89
N LYS A 3 45.78 50.92 -9.80
CA LYS A 3 45.73 51.07 -11.29
C LYS A 3 47.01 50.80 -12.13
N ARG A 4 46.99 50.32 -13.40
CA ARG A 4 46.07 49.68 -14.37
C ARG A 4 46.87 49.59 -15.70
N VAL A 5 46.35 48.85 -16.71
CA VAL A 5 46.67 48.85 -18.17
C VAL A 5 47.89 47.99 -18.58
N PHE A 6 47.78 46.93 -19.39
CA PHE A 6 47.38 46.93 -20.81
C PHE A 6 46.74 45.61 -21.31
N PHE A 7 45.78 45.79 -22.23
CA PHE A 7 44.92 44.79 -22.88
C PHE A 7 45.03 45.02 -24.41
N ARG A 8 45.25 43.96 -25.21
CA ARG A 8 44.73 43.74 -26.59
C ARG A 8 45.58 42.70 -27.36
N MET A 9 45.00 41.52 -27.60
CA MET A 9 44.84 40.89 -28.93
C MET A 9 44.31 39.46 -28.77
N LEU A 10 43.05 39.22 -29.16
CA LEU A 10 42.62 38.13 -30.04
C LEU A 10 41.09 38.11 -30.13
N ALA A 11 40.59 38.34 -31.34
CA ALA A 11 39.20 38.21 -31.73
C ALA A 11 39.10 37.12 -32.81
N VAL A 12 37.94 36.46 -32.81
CA VAL A 12 37.32 35.65 -33.88
C VAL A 12 37.72 34.17 -34.00
N SER A 13 37.03 33.31 -33.23
CA SER A 13 36.20 32.21 -33.77
C SER A 13 35.65 31.39 -32.60
N GLY A 14 34.43 31.73 -32.16
CA GLY A 14 33.75 31.09 -31.03
C GLY A 14 32.24 31.22 -31.16
N ILE A 15 31.68 30.66 -32.23
CA ILE A 15 30.26 30.33 -32.32
C ILE A 15 30.21 28.81 -32.41
N LEU A 16 30.08 28.15 -31.26
CA LEU A 16 29.73 26.74 -31.16
C LEU A 16 28.62 26.63 -30.13
N CYS A 17 27.45 26.22 -30.64
CA CYS A 17 26.17 26.11 -29.97
C CYS A 17 26.25 25.52 -28.56
N PHE A 18 26.08 26.37 -27.55
CA PHE A 18 25.33 25.97 -26.37
C PHE A 18 23.86 25.79 -26.80
N SER A 19 23.48 24.59 -27.23
CA SER A 19 22.08 24.19 -27.16
C SER A 19 21.73 24.08 -25.69
N CYS A 20 21.31 25.21 -25.11
CA CYS A 20 20.73 25.30 -23.79
C CYS A 20 19.56 24.31 -23.73
N LEU A 21 19.73 23.19 -23.01
CA LEU A 21 18.59 22.41 -22.52
C LEU A 21 17.79 23.36 -21.63
N ARG A 22 16.81 24.05 -22.21
CA ARG A 22 15.84 24.81 -21.43
C ARG A 22 15.04 23.81 -20.63
N SER A 23 15.32 23.72 -19.33
CA SER A 23 14.37 23.13 -18.39
C SER A 23 13.09 23.95 -18.49
N PHE A 24 12.02 23.35 -19.02
CA PHE A 24 10.69 23.93 -18.94
C PHE A 24 10.21 23.69 -17.51
N ALA A 25 10.36 24.69 -16.65
CA ALA A 25 9.67 24.70 -15.36
C ALA A 25 8.19 25.05 -15.61
N ALA A 26 7.28 24.49 -14.81
CA ALA A 26 5.90 24.94 -14.79
C ALA A 26 5.81 26.40 -14.31
N GLU A 27 4.80 27.13 -14.79
CA GLU A 27 4.51 28.49 -14.31
C GLU A 27 3.97 28.44 -12.88
N ASP A 28 4.31 29.46 -12.07
CA ASP A 28 3.67 29.67 -10.77
C ASP A 28 2.36 30.45 -10.94
N PHE A 29 1.32 29.99 -10.27
CA PHE A 29 -0.03 30.50 -10.32
C PHE A 29 -0.39 31.22 -9.04
N LYS A 30 -1.24 32.24 -9.18
CA LYS A 30 -1.86 32.96 -8.08
C LYS A 30 -3.36 33.00 -8.28
N ALA A 31 -4.10 32.69 -7.22
CA ALA A 31 -5.51 32.99 -7.10
C ALA A 31 -5.64 34.23 -6.21
N GLU A 32 -6.22 35.30 -6.74
CA GLU A 32 -6.47 36.53 -5.97
C GLU A 32 -7.72 36.36 -5.11
N LYS A 33 -7.76 37.04 -3.96
CA LYS A 33 -8.93 37.04 -3.08
C LYS A 33 -10.03 37.93 -3.68
N THR A 34 -11.26 37.42 -3.76
CA THR A 34 -12.47 38.17 -4.13
C THR A 34 -13.43 38.29 -2.96
N ASP A 35 -14.07 39.47 -2.82
CA ASP A 35 -15.15 39.71 -1.86
C ASP A 35 -16.53 39.32 -2.40
N THR A 36 -16.65 39.15 -3.72
CA THR A 36 -17.89 38.75 -4.39
C THR A 36 -17.66 37.42 -5.11
N ALA A 37 -18.31 36.38 -4.63
CA ALA A 37 -18.27 35.06 -5.26
C ALA A 37 -18.95 35.09 -6.64
N PRO A 38 -18.39 34.43 -7.67
CA PRO A 38 -19.03 34.32 -8.97
C PRO A 38 -20.29 33.45 -8.92
N VAL A 39 -21.25 33.74 -9.79
CA VAL A 39 -22.38 32.86 -10.06
C VAL A 39 -21.90 31.76 -10.99
N ILE A 40 -21.84 30.52 -10.50
CA ILE A 40 -21.36 29.37 -11.29
C ILE A 40 -22.41 29.00 -12.35
N ASP A 41 -22.35 29.66 -13.50
CA ASP A 41 -23.28 29.49 -14.64
C ASP A 41 -22.57 29.32 -15.99
N GLY A 42 -21.24 29.41 -16.01
CA GLY A 42 -20.39 29.21 -17.16
C GLY A 42 -20.23 30.43 -18.06
N LYS A 43 -20.77 31.62 -17.72
CA LYS A 43 -20.67 32.81 -18.59
C LYS A 43 -19.39 33.60 -18.45
N LEU A 44 -18.71 33.51 -17.30
CA LEU A 44 -17.50 34.26 -16.97
C LEU A 44 -17.66 35.79 -17.00
N ASP A 45 -18.88 36.30 -16.80
CA ASP A 45 -19.19 37.73 -16.82
C ASP A 45 -19.20 38.40 -15.44
N ASP A 46 -18.97 37.64 -14.37
CA ASP A 46 -18.87 38.16 -13.00
C ASP A 46 -17.72 39.17 -12.81
N PRO A 47 -17.88 40.14 -11.88
CA PRO A 47 -16.85 41.15 -11.60
C PRO A 47 -15.48 40.56 -11.23
N CYS A 48 -15.45 39.45 -10.48
CA CYS A 48 -14.21 38.80 -10.08
C CYS A 48 -13.44 38.24 -11.26
N TRP A 49 -14.04 38.09 -12.45
CA TRP A 49 -13.32 37.63 -13.63
C TRP A 49 -12.75 38.78 -14.46
N GLN A 50 -13.18 40.02 -14.29
CA GLN A 50 -12.77 41.12 -15.17
C GLN A 50 -11.32 41.57 -14.93
N ASN A 51 -10.87 41.56 -13.67
CA ASN A 51 -9.56 42.10 -13.27
C ASN A 51 -8.45 41.04 -13.14
N GLU A 52 -8.80 39.75 -13.24
CA GLU A 52 -7.85 38.66 -13.01
C GLU A 52 -6.89 38.43 -14.18
N LYS A 53 -5.69 37.93 -13.85
CA LYS A 53 -4.71 37.50 -14.85
C LYS A 53 -5.21 36.23 -15.56
N TRP A 54 -5.23 36.27 -16.89
CA TRP A 54 -5.36 35.04 -17.69
C TRP A 54 -4.06 34.23 -17.63
N TYR A 55 -4.17 32.98 -17.23
CA TYR A 55 -3.16 31.94 -17.37
C TYR A 55 -3.48 31.06 -18.59
N GLY A 56 -2.49 30.35 -19.13
CA GLY A 56 -2.65 29.53 -20.33
C GLY A 56 -2.30 30.26 -21.64
N GLY A 57 -2.80 29.77 -22.79
CA GLY A 57 -2.35 30.23 -24.12
C GLY A 57 -0.98 29.69 -24.56
N SER A 58 -0.44 28.74 -23.78
CA SER A 58 0.74 27.95 -24.12
C SER A 58 0.60 26.51 -23.67
N PHE A 59 -0.61 25.95 -23.73
CA PHE A 59 -0.82 24.53 -23.51
C PHE A 59 0.06 23.73 -24.48
N ARG A 60 0.68 22.68 -23.96
CA ARG A 60 1.65 21.85 -24.68
C ARG A 60 1.08 20.46 -24.93
N VAL A 61 1.51 19.83 -26.01
CA VAL A 61 1.18 18.44 -26.31
C VAL A 61 1.76 17.56 -25.22
N LEU A 62 0.94 16.66 -24.67
CA LEU A 62 1.40 15.68 -23.69
C LEU A 62 2.55 14.84 -24.27
N ASN A 63 3.62 14.61 -23.49
CA ASN A 63 4.87 13.95 -23.89
C ASN A 63 5.81 14.75 -24.80
N ILE A 64 5.39 15.92 -25.30
CA ILE A 64 6.22 16.76 -26.18
C ILE A 64 6.16 18.20 -25.65
N PRO A 65 6.74 18.46 -24.45
CA PRO A 65 6.60 19.75 -23.79
C PRO A 65 7.14 20.90 -24.65
N GLU A 66 8.00 20.68 -25.63
CA GLU A 66 8.47 21.71 -26.55
C GLU A 66 7.37 22.22 -27.50
N GLN A 67 6.37 21.38 -27.79
CA GLN A 67 5.33 21.63 -28.79
C GLN A 67 4.07 22.23 -28.15
N LYS A 68 3.75 23.47 -28.50
CA LYS A 68 2.44 24.08 -28.17
C LYS A 68 1.33 23.45 -29.01
N ILE A 69 0.13 23.40 -28.45
CA ILE A 69 -1.06 22.98 -29.18
C ILE A 69 -1.65 24.13 -30.02
N ASN A 70 -2.36 23.81 -31.10
CA ASN A 70 -3.01 24.84 -31.93
C ASN A 70 -4.33 25.31 -31.32
N VAL A 71 -5.12 24.39 -30.77
CA VAL A 71 -6.42 24.68 -30.14
C VAL A 71 -6.18 24.91 -28.65
N GLN A 72 -6.12 26.18 -28.24
CA GLN A 72 -5.62 26.57 -26.93
C GLN A 72 -6.68 26.51 -25.82
N THR A 73 -6.17 26.50 -24.59
CA THR A 73 -6.95 26.62 -23.35
C THR A 73 -6.35 27.76 -22.53
N LYS A 74 -7.22 28.59 -21.95
CA LYS A 74 -6.85 29.67 -21.02
C LYS A 74 -7.75 29.61 -19.80
N PHE A 75 -7.26 30.07 -18.65
CA PHE A 75 -7.99 30.01 -17.40
C PHE A 75 -7.68 31.18 -16.46
N LYS A 76 -8.57 31.38 -15.49
CA LYS A 76 -8.47 32.35 -14.39
C LYS A 76 -8.68 31.64 -13.07
N LEU A 77 -8.07 32.20 -12.03
CA LEU A 77 -8.13 31.68 -10.67
C LEU A 77 -8.49 32.84 -9.73
N ALA A 78 -9.45 32.61 -8.86
CA ALA A 78 -9.81 33.50 -7.77
C ALA A 78 -10.18 32.66 -6.55
N HIS A 79 -10.24 33.23 -5.35
CA HIS A 79 -10.77 32.52 -4.19
C HIS A 79 -11.49 33.47 -3.24
N ASP A 80 -12.40 32.95 -2.43
CA ASP A 80 -12.90 33.65 -1.24
C ASP A 80 -12.42 32.91 0.02
N ASP A 81 -13.07 33.14 1.16
CA ASP A 81 -12.73 32.45 2.41
C ASP A 81 -13.24 31.00 2.47
N ALA A 82 -14.05 30.57 1.50
CA ALA A 82 -14.72 29.26 1.49
C ALA A 82 -14.36 28.39 0.26
N ASN A 83 -14.02 28.97 -0.88
CA ASN A 83 -13.86 28.29 -2.17
C ASN A 83 -12.65 28.80 -2.96
N LEU A 84 -12.00 27.89 -3.67
CA LEU A 84 -11.18 28.21 -4.85
C LEU A 84 -12.09 28.21 -6.08
N TYR A 85 -12.01 29.25 -6.89
CA TYR A 85 -12.74 29.38 -8.14
C TYR A 85 -11.82 29.22 -9.34
N VAL A 86 -12.28 28.47 -10.34
CA VAL A 86 -11.56 28.26 -11.60
C VAL A 86 -12.50 28.56 -12.76
N ALA A 87 -12.11 29.50 -13.61
CA ALA A 87 -12.80 29.82 -14.86
C ALA A 87 -11.92 29.39 -16.04
N ILE A 88 -12.45 28.61 -16.97
CA ILE A 88 -11.69 28.04 -18.08
C ILE A 88 -12.40 28.36 -19.39
N VAL A 89 -11.64 28.78 -20.39
CA VAL A 89 -12.08 28.94 -21.78
C VAL A 89 -11.29 27.99 -22.64
N LEU A 90 -12.01 27.16 -23.39
CA LEU A 90 -11.47 26.12 -24.25
C LEU A 90 -11.85 26.45 -25.69
N ASP A 91 -10.89 26.93 -26.48
CA ASP A 91 -11.11 27.18 -27.90
C ASP A 91 -11.52 25.87 -28.57
N GLU A 92 -12.46 25.89 -29.51
CA GLU A 92 -12.90 24.69 -30.22
C GLU A 92 -13.45 25.05 -31.60
N PRO A 93 -12.68 24.84 -32.68
CA PRO A 93 -13.14 25.13 -34.04
C PRO A 93 -14.16 24.10 -34.57
N SER A 94 -14.36 22.98 -33.89
CA SER A 94 -15.28 21.90 -34.28
C SER A 94 -16.31 21.61 -33.20
N MET A 95 -17.02 22.65 -32.75
CA MET A 95 -18.04 22.57 -31.69
C MET A 95 -19.14 21.52 -31.97
N ASP A 96 -19.47 21.32 -33.24
CA ASP A 96 -20.43 20.31 -33.73
C ASP A 96 -19.97 18.86 -33.52
N LYS A 97 -18.68 18.66 -33.24
CA LYS A 97 -18.04 17.33 -33.07
C LYS A 97 -17.66 17.01 -31.63
N LEU A 98 -18.06 17.84 -30.66
CA LEU A 98 -17.83 17.55 -29.25
C LEU A 98 -18.47 16.20 -28.87
N LEU A 99 -17.70 15.34 -28.21
CA LEU A 99 -18.22 14.12 -27.60
C LEU A 99 -18.81 14.45 -26.22
N LYS A 100 -20.06 14.01 -26.02
CA LYS A 100 -20.89 14.27 -24.83
C LYS A 100 -21.75 13.05 -24.46
N LYS A 101 -21.15 11.86 -24.52
CA LYS A 101 -21.83 10.56 -24.35
C LYS A 101 -21.93 10.13 -22.90
N ILE A 102 -20.96 10.47 -22.07
CA ILE A 102 -20.90 10.07 -20.66
C ILE A 102 -21.95 10.88 -19.88
N LYS A 103 -22.64 10.18 -18.96
CA LYS A 103 -23.71 10.71 -18.11
C LYS A 103 -23.55 10.14 -16.72
N GLY A 104 -23.65 10.99 -15.70
CA GLY A 104 -23.48 10.60 -14.32
C GLY A 104 -22.12 11.01 -13.77
N ARG A 105 -22.13 11.34 -12.48
CA ARG A 105 -20.94 11.70 -11.70
C ARG A 105 -19.98 10.50 -11.60
N ASP A 106 -18.68 10.78 -11.62
CA ASP A 106 -17.58 9.82 -11.45
C ASP A 106 -17.48 8.70 -12.50
N GLU A 107 -18.27 8.79 -13.57
CA GLU A 107 -18.12 7.94 -14.75
C GLU A 107 -16.82 8.27 -15.52
N SER A 108 -16.54 7.53 -16.59
CA SER A 108 -15.33 7.72 -17.41
C SER A 108 -15.35 9.01 -18.26
N VAL A 109 -15.46 10.17 -17.62
CA VAL A 109 -15.57 11.52 -18.21
C VAL A 109 -14.49 11.80 -19.26
N PHE A 110 -13.28 11.29 -19.04
CA PHE A 110 -12.13 11.38 -19.96
C PHE A 110 -12.33 10.69 -21.34
N ARG A 111 -13.45 9.96 -21.54
CA ARG A 111 -13.82 9.43 -22.87
C ARG A 111 -14.57 10.45 -23.74
N ASP A 112 -15.04 11.55 -23.16
CA ASP A 112 -15.63 12.69 -23.85
C ASP A 112 -14.62 13.84 -23.98
N ASP A 113 -15.03 14.94 -24.61
CA ASP A 113 -14.26 16.19 -24.53
C ASP A 113 -14.34 16.73 -23.09
N CYS A 114 -13.20 16.86 -22.43
CA CYS A 114 -13.15 17.29 -21.02
C CYS A 114 -11.91 18.12 -20.69
N VAL A 115 -11.99 18.81 -19.56
CA VAL A 115 -10.87 19.47 -18.89
C VAL A 115 -10.62 18.82 -17.54
N GLU A 116 -9.37 18.61 -17.19
CA GLU A 116 -8.93 18.00 -15.93
C GLU A 116 -8.12 19.00 -15.11
N ILE A 117 -8.38 19.04 -13.81
CA ILE A 117 -7.71 19.90 -12.83
C ILE A 117 -7.08 19.00 -11.77
N PHE A 118 -5.80 19.23 -11.49
CA PHE A 118 -5.03 18.50 -10.49
C PHE A 118 -4.56 19.45 -9.41
N LEU A 119 -4.74 19.06 -8.15
CA LEU A 119 -4.53 19.94 -7.01
C LEU A 119 -3.89 19.18 -5.84
N SER A 120 -2.71 19.59 -5.37
CA SER A 120 -2.13 19.11 -4.10
C SER A 120 -2.07 20.26 -3.09
N PRO A 121 -3.06 20.39 -2.18
CA PRO A 121 -3.11 21.45 -1.18
C PRO A 121 -1.97 21.47 -0.16
N SER A 122 -1.25 20.36 0.01
CA SER A 122 -0.11 20.28 0.92
C SER A 122 1.21 20.72 0.27
N GLY A 123 1.23 20.88 -1.06
CA GLY A 123 2.47 21.04 -1.81
C GLY A 123 3.33 19.77 -1.85
N GLU A 124 2.83 18.64 -1.33
CA GLU A 124 3.57 17.40 -1.16
C GLU A 124 3.01 16.30 -2.07
N ILE A 125 3.93 15.52 -2.63
CA ILE A 125 3.63 14.26 -3.32
C ILE A 125 3.86 13.13 -2.31
N PRO A 126 3.13 12.00 -2.37
CA PRO A 126 2.44 11.45 -3.53
C PRO A 126 0.93 11.74 -3.68
N GLU A 127 0.31 12.48 -2.75
CA GLU A 127 -1.13 12.65 -2.67
C GLU A 127 -1.62 13.95 -3.35
N TYR A 128 -2.74 13.89 -4.09
CA TYR A 128 -3.37 15.05 -4.73
C TYR A 128 -4.82 14.74 -5.11
N TYR A 129 -5.62 15.76 -5.41
CA TYR A 129 -6.98 15.65 -5.90
C TYR A 129 -7.03 15.81 -7.41
N HIS A 130 -7.90 15.04 -8.05
CA HIS A 130 -8.15 15.08 -9.48
C HIS A 130 -9.62 15.40 -9.70
N PHE A 131 -9.90 16.45 -10.48
CA PHE A 131 -11.24 16.83 -10.93
C PHE A 131 -11.28 16.80 -12.46
N ALA A 132 -12.38 16.37 -13.06
CA ALA A 132 -12.59 16.51 -14.50
C ALA A 132 -14.01 17.00 -14.81
N VAL A 133 -14.15 17.92 -15.75
CA VAL A 133 -15.44 18.43 -16.21
C VAL A 133 -15.58 18.18 -17.70
N SER A 134 -16.63 17.47 -18.10
CA SER A 134 -16.94 17.24 -19.51
C SER A 134 -17.58 18.47 -20.17
N ALA A 135 -17.58 18.52 -21.50
CA ALA A 135 -18.32 19.52 -22.27
C ALA A 135 -19.87 19.39 -22.12
N SER A 136 -20.36 18.33 -21.46
CA SER A 136 -21.77 18.18 -21.04
C SER A 136 -22.03 18.63 -19.60
N GLY A 137 -21.01 19.00 -18.83
CA GLY A 137 -21.13 19.41 -17.43
C GLY A 137 -21.10 18.27 -16.41
N GLU A 138 -20.79 17.04 -16.84
CA GLU A 138 -20.55 15.93 -15.91
C GLU A 138 -19.24 16.15 -15.17
N ILE A 139 -19.22 15.84 -13.88
CA ILE A 139 -18.08 15.99 -13.00
C ILE A 139 -17.55 14.61 -12.61
N TYR A 140 -16.23 14.47 -12.64
CA TYR A 140 -15.49 13.40 -11.99
C TYR A 140 -14.62 14.03 -10.92
N ASP A 141 -14.55 13.42 -9.75
CA ASP A 141 -13.56 13.75 -8.75
C ASP A 141 -13.01 12.53 -8.03
N ALA A 142 -11.72 12.63 -7.66
CA ALA A 142 -11.04 11.55 -6.99
C ALA A 142 -9.89 12.08 -6.15
N PHE A 143 -9.69 11.43 -5.01
CA PHE A 143 -8.42 11.49 -4.32
C PHE A 143 -7.41 10.56 -5.00
N ARG A 144 -6.18 11.02 -5.18
CA ARG A 144 -5.08 10.27 -5.79
C ARG A 144 -3.97 10.10 -4.76
N SER A 145 -3.38 8.91 -4.72
CA SER A 145 -2.22 8.60 -3.88
C SER A 145 -1.15 7.87 -4.69
N GLN A 146 -0.02 7.57 -4.06
CA GLN A 146 1.15 6.93 -4.68
C GLN A 146 1.59 7.57 -6.02
N GLY A 147 1.56 8.91 -6.12
CA GLY A 147 2.02 9.64 -7.28
C GLY A 147 1.04 9.56 -8.45
N GLY A 148 -0.20 9.16 -8.18
CA GLY A 148 -1.27 9.06 -9.16
C GLY A 148 -1.56 7.66 -9.68
N ILE A 149 -0.80 6.65 -9.23
CA ILE A 149 -1.05 5.23 -9.54
C ILE A 149 -2.41 4.80 -8.99
N VAL A 150 -2.77 5.34 -7.84
CA VAL A 150 -3.99 5.00 -7.11
C VAL A 150 -5.01 6.11 -7.28
N ALA A 151 -6.25 5.71 -7.59
CA ALA A 151 -7.41 6.60 -7.64
C ALA A 151 -8.51 6.09 -6.72
N THR A 152 -9.04 7.00 -5.89
CA THR A 152 -10.20 6.77 -5.03
C THR A 152 -11.37 7.61 -5.56
N PRO A 153 -12.07 7.16 -6.62
CA PRO A 153 -13.23 7.88 -7.16
C PRO A 153 -14.45 7.84 -6.24
N ALA A 154 -14.44 7.00 -5.21
CA ALA A 154 -15.46 7.03 -4.15
C ALA A 154 -15.34 8.27 -3.24
N TRP A 155 -14.21 8.98 -3.28
CA TRP A 155 -14.07 10.26 -2.60
C TRP A 155 -14.74 11.35 -3.41
N ASN A 156 -15.64 12.09 -2.78
CA ASN A 156 -16.36 13.21 -3.37
C ASN A 156 -16.10 14.49 -2.58
N LEU A 157 -15.77 15.57 -3.28
CA LEU A 157 -15.67 16.91 -2.70
C LEU A 157 -17.08 17.45 -2.43
N ASN A 158 -17.49 17.38 -1.16
CA ASN A 158 -18.78 17.92 -0.73
C ASN A 158 -18.89 19.42 -1.06
N GLY A 159 -20.00 19.82 -1.69
CA GLY A 159 -20.29 21.21 -2.03
C GLY A 159 -19.63 21.75 -3.31
N ILE A 160 -18.96 20.90 -4.10
CA ILE A 160 -18.47 21.29 -5.42
C ILE A 160 -19.62 21.83 -6.29
N ARG A 161 -19.37 22.90 -7.03
CA ARG A 161 -20.31 23.45 -8.03
C ARG A 161 -19.58 23.64 -9.35
N GLN A 162 -20.24 23.29 -10.44
CA GLN A 162 -19.70 23.40 -11.79
C GLN A 162 -20.79 23.83 -12.77
N ALA A 163 -20.40 24.60 -13.78
CA ALA A 163 -21.26 24.95 -14.90
C ALA A 163 -20.45 25.00 -16.19
N VAL A 164 -21.13 24.65 -17.30
CA VAL A 164 -20.53 24.62 -18.63
C VAL A 164 -21.43 25.37 -19.60
N LYS A 165 -20.83 26.23 -20.44
CA LYS A 165 -21.53 26.91 -21.53
C LYS A 165 -20.80 26.67 -22.85
N CYS A 166 -21.54 26.28 -23.87
CA CYS A 166 -21.01 26.10 -25.23
C CYS A 166 -21.39 27.31 -26.09
N GLY A 167 -20.39 27.97 -26.66
CA GLY A 167 -20.54 29.05 -27.64
C GLY A 167 -20.33 28.57 -29.07
N GLU A 168 -20.07 29.51 -29.99
CA GLU A 168 -19.86 29.20 -31.41
C GLU A 168 -18.47 28.62 -31.72
N LYS A 169 -17.43 29.09 -31.02
CA LYS A 169 -16.01 28.75 -31.28
C LYS A 169 -15.23 28.33 -30.05
N GLU A 170 -15.92 28.22 -28.91
CA GLU A 170 -15.34 27.89 -27.62
C GLU A 170 -16.42 27.31 -26.71
N TRP A 171 -15.98 26.66 -25.66
CA TRP A 171 -16.81 26.36 -24.51
C TRP A 171 -16.08 26.74 -23.22
N THR A 172 -16.87 27.02 -22.20
CA THR A 172 -16.38 27.57 -20.93
C THR A 172 -16.79 26.68 -19.78
N VAL A 173 -15.96 26.68 -18.73
CA VAL A 173 -16.20 25.97 -17.47
C VAL A 173 -16.01 26.94 -16.32
N GLU A 174 -16.95 26.95 -15.39
CA GLU A 174 -16.77 27.54 -14.06
C GLU A 174 -16.83 26.45 -12.99
N LEU A 175 -15.93 26.54 -12.03
CA LEU A 175 -15.83 25.64 -10.90
C LEU A 175 -15.71 26.43 -9.60
N ALA A 176 -16.46 26.02 -8.58
CA ALA A 176 -16.21 26.38 -7.19
C ALA A 176 -15.81 25.12 -6.42
N LEU A 177 -14.59 25.11 -5.89
CA LEU A 177 -13.98 24.03 -5.12
C LEU A 177 -13.91 24.42 -3.64
N PRO A 178 -14.75 23.85 -2.76
CA PRO A 178 -14.74 24.18 -1.34
C PRO A 178 -13.41 23.87 -0.65
N LEU A 179 -12.81 24.88 -0.01
CA LEU A 179 -11.51 24.78 0.66
C LEU A 179 -11.54 23.83 1.87
N LEU A 180 -12.70 23.69 2.51
CA LEU A 180 -12.92 22.83 3.68
C LEU A 180 -12.56 21.36 3.42
N GLY A 181 -12.86 20.84 2.21
CA GLY A 181 -12.55 19.46 1.83
C GLY A 181 -11.13 19.24 1.31
N LEU A 182 -10.35 20.32 1.13
CA LEU A 182 -9.05 20.29 0.43
C LEU A 182 -7.88 20.64 1.36
N SER A 183 -8.07 21.51 2.34
CA SER A 183 -6.98 22.28 2.95
C SER A 183 -6.50 21.78 4.32
N ASN A 184 -6.78 20.53 4.68
CA ASN A 184 -6.48 20.00 6.02
C ASN A 184 -5.02 19.56 6.22
N LYS A 185 -4.18 19.58 5.18
CA LYS A 185 -2.77 19.15 5.22
C LYS A 185 -1.87 20.31 4.80
N SER A 186 -1.03 20.79 5.72
CA SER A 186 0.08 21.74 5.48
C SER A 186 -0.33 23.12 4.89
N PRO A 187 -1.02 23.97 5.65
CA PRO A 187 -1.58 25.25 5.18
C PRO A 187 -0.53 26.32 4.80
N ASP A 188 0.74 26.11 5.14
CA ASP A 188 1.82 27.10 4.95
C ASP A 188 2.61 26.91 3.64
N LYS A 189 2.27 25.89 2.83
CA LYS A 189 2.97 25.59 1.56
C LYS A 189 2.12 25.99 0.35
N PRO A 190 2.75 26.45 -0.75
CA PRO A 190 2.06 26.57 -2.03
C PRO A 190 1.49 25.22 -2.46
N TRP A 191 0.31 25.25 -3.06
CA TRP A 191 -0.34 24.06 -3.60
C TRP A 191 0.37 23.64 -4.89
N LEU A 192 0.33 22.36 -5.26
CA LEU A 192 0.70 21.96 -6.64
C LEU A 192 -0.56 21.98 -7.51
N PHE A 193 -0.46 22.53 -8.71
CA PHE A 193 -1.60 22.78 -9.58
C PHE A 193 -1.27 22.49 -11.04
N ASN A 194 -2.22 21.86 -11.73
CA ASN A 194 -2.15 21.65 -13.17
C ASN A 194 -3.54 21.60 -13.79
N ILE A 195 -3.67 22.10 -15.02
CA ILE A 195 -4.83 21.89 -15.88
C ILE A 195 -4.40 21.14 -17.13
N SER A 196 -5.19 20.14 -17.50
CA SER A 196 -5.05 19.35 -18.72
C SER A 196 -6.36 19.35 -19.51
N ARG A 197 -6.28 19.08 -20.81
CA ARG A 197 -7.44 18.94 -21.70
C ARG A 197 -7.35 17.64 -22.48
N GLU A 198 -8.44 16.89 -22.49
CA GLU A 198 -8.68 15.82 -23.45
C GLU A 198 -9.62 16.34 -24.54
N ARG A 199 -9.07 16.61 -25.73
CA ARG A 199 -9.85 17.03 -26.89
C ARG A 199 -10.08 15.83 -27.81
N LYS A 200 -11.33 15.43 -27.96
CA LYS A 200 -11.79 14.37 -28.87
C LYS A 200 -12.38 14.94 -30.16
N ALA A 201 -12.89 16.17 -30.10
CA ALA A 201 -13.33 16.93 -31.26
C ALA A 201 -12.21 17.05 -32.31
N GLY A 202 -12.55 16.97 -33.60
CA GLY A 202 -11.59 17.03 -34.72
C GLY A 202 -11.07 15.68 -35.22
N GLY A 203 -11.51 14.56 -34.65
CA GLY A 203 -11.30 13.22 -35.21
C GLY A 203 -10.00 12.51 -34.82
N LYS A 204 -9.19 13.12 -33.95
CA LYS A 204 -8.02 12.49 -33.30
C LYS A 204 -7.94 13.00 -31.86
N ASP A 205 -7.60 12.09 -30.95
CA ASP A 205 -7.36 12.42 -29.55
C ASP A 205 -6.15 13.36 -29.43
N GLU A 206 -6.38 14.52 -28.82
CA GLU A 206 -5.38 15.53 -28.56
C GLU A 206 -5.33 15.81 -27.07
N LEU A 207 -4.22 15.41 -26.44
CA LEU A 207 -3.98 15.54 -25.00
C LEU A 207 -3.01 16.70 -24.78
N SER A 208 -3.41 17.67 -23.94
CA SER A 208 -2.59 18.84 -23.68
C SER A 208 -2.63 19.27 -22.22
N SER A 209 -1.60 20.01 -21.78
CA SER A 209 -1.49 20.47 -20.40
C SER A 209 -0.77 21.82 -20.29
N CYS A 210 -1.06 22.59 -19.24
CA CYS A 210 -0.28 23.79 -18.92
C CYS A 210 1.10 23.45 -18.32
N ALA A 211 1.23 22.33 -17.62
CA ALA A 211 2.51 21.83 -17.14
C ALA A 211 3.30 21.10 -18.26
N PRO A 212 4.65 21.13 -18.23
CA PRO A 212 5.50 20.51 -19.25
C PRO A 212 5.64 18.99 -19.02
N LEU A 213 4.54 18.26 -19.15
CA LEU A 213 4.44 16.84 -18.82
C LEU A 213 5.08 15.94 -19.88
N THR A 214 5.99 15.04 -19.47
CA THR A 214 6.75 14.12 -20.34
C THR A 214 6.24 12.67 -20.30
N GLY A 215 4.98 12.47 -19.92
CA GLY A 215 4.41 11.16 -19.59
C GLY A 215 2.87 11.18 -19.69
N GLY A 216 2.21 10.87 -18.57
CA GLY A 216 0.75 11.07 -18.40
C GLY A 216 0.43 12.38 -17.69
N PHE A 217 -0.86 12.68 -17.51
CA PHE A 217 -1.31 13.85 -16.71
C PHE A 217 -0.95 13.75 -15.22
N HIS A 218 -0.77 12.53 -14.71
CA HIS A 218 -0.49 12.24 -13.30
C HIS A 218 1.02 12.29 -13.00
N GLN A 219 1.61 13.48 -13.08
CA GLN A 219 3.01 13.72 -12.74
C GLN A 219 3.13 14.93 -11.81
N PRO A 220 2.68 14.81 -10.55
CA PRO A 220 2.55 15.95 -9.66
C PRO A 220 3.89 16.64 -9.33
N SER A 221 5.02 15.95 -9.51
CA SER A 221 6.37 16.54 -9.40
C SER A 221 6.66 17.62 -10.46
N LEU A 222 5.89 17.68 -11.55
CA LEU A 222 6.02 18.63 -12.65
C LEU A 222 4.95 19.73 -12.63
N PHE A 223 4.03 19.71 -11.66
CA PHE A 223 2.96 20.69 -11.57
C PHE A 223 3.50 22.07 -11.14
N GLY A 224 2.78 23.13 -11.52
CA GLY A 224 3.12 24.49 -11.10
C GLY A 224 2.69 24.75 -9.66
N LYS A 225 3.24 25.78 -9.02
CA LYS A 225 2.84 26.13 -7.65
C LYS A 225 1.68 27.11 -7.68
N LEU A 226 0.61 26.82 -6.96
CA LEU A 226 -0.53 27.71 -6.78
C LEU A 226 -0.49 28.33 -5.37
N THR A 227 -0.51 29.65 -5.31
CA THR A 227 -0.68 30.41 -4.06
C THR A 227 -2.06 31.05 -4.01
N LEU A 228 -2.78 30.88 -2.91
CA LEU A 228 -4.05 31.57 -2.64
C LEU A 228 -3.72 32.80 -1.79
N GLU A 229 -3.74 33.99 -2.39
CA GLU A 229 -3.26 35.20 -1.71
C GLU A 229 -4.15 35.59 -0.51
N ASN A 230 -3.53 35.79 0.65
CA ASN A 230 -4.23 36.15 1.90
C ASN A 230 -5.28 35.12 2.38
N ALA A 231 -5.26 33.88 1.87
CA ALA A 231 -6.14 32.82 2.34
C ALA A 231 -5.77 32.34 3.75
N ASN A 232 -6.77 32.21 4.63
CA ASN A 232 -6.58 31.63 5.95
C ASN A 232 -6.94 30.14 5.94
N LEU A 233 -5.99 29.30 5.50
CA LEU A 233 -6.18 27.84 5.44
C LEU A 233 -5.95 27.15 6.80
N LYS A 234 -5.24 27.81 7.74
CA LYS A 234 -4.93 27.24 9.06
C LYS A 234 -6.16 26.85 9.87
N LYS A 235 -7.31 27.47 9.62
CA LYS A 235 -8.59 27.13 10.28
C LYS A 235 -9.05 25.68 10.02
N TYR A 236 -8.55 25.04 8.95
CA TYR A 236 -8.87 23.66 8.57
C TYR A 236 -7.86 22.62 9.10
N SER A 237 -6.80 23.04 9.80
CA SER A 237 -5.73 22.15 10.28
C SER A 237 -6.16 21.40 11.55
N TRP A 238 -6.90 20.31 11.35
CA TRP A 238 -7.35 19.38 12.38
C TRP A 238 -6.91 17.96 12.06
N LYS A 239 -6.25 17.30 13.02
CA LYS A 239 -5.88 15.89 12.88
C LYS A 239 -6.94 15.01 13.54
N VAL A 240 -7.55 14.15 12.73
CA VAL A 240 -8.65 13.26 13.14
C VAL A 240 -8.37 11.85 12.66
N PRO A 241 -7.91 10.94 13.54
CA PRO A 241 -7.83 9.51 13.22
C PRO A 241 -9.23 8.94 12.90
N PRO A 242 -9.32 7.76 12.25
CA PRO A 242 -10.59 7.08 12.06
C PRO A 242 -11.38 6.94 13.37
N PHE A 243 -12.70 7.10 13.32
CA PHE A 243 -13.56 6.84 14.47
C PHE A 243 -13.40 5.39 14.94
N TYR A 244 -13.44 5.16 16.25
CA TYR A 244 -13.20 3.85 16.85
C TYR A 244 -14.21 3.55 17.96
N ASP A 245 -14.21 2.29 18.42
CA ASP A 245 -15.17 1.76 19.39
C ASP A 245 -16.65 1.99 18.99
N ALA A 246 -16.90 1.97 17.68
CA ALA A 246 -18.21 2.21 17.13
C ALA A 246 -19.14 1.02 17.35
N LYS A 247 -20.34 1.27 17.87
CA LYS A 247 -21.34 0.24 18.21
C LYS A 247 -22.74 0.83 18.22
N THR A 248 -23.72 0.00 17.90
CA THR A 248 -25.14 0.33 18.11
C THR A 248 -25.55 -0.15 19.50
N ILE A 249 -26.10 0.74 20.33
CA ILE A 249 -26.49 0.49 21.73
C ILE A 249 -27.94 0.91 21.97
N SER A 250 -28.58 0.35 23.00
CA SER A 250 -29.84 0.86 23.54
C SER A 250 -29.59 1.60 24.85
N LYS A 251 -30.36 2.65 25.12
CA LYS A 251 -30.40 3.32 26.43
C LYS A 251 -31.64 2.90 27.24
N LYS A 252 -31.74 3.40 28.48
CA LYS A 252 -32.85 3.12 29.42
C LYS A 252 -34.24 3.43 28.86
N ASP A 253 -34.33 4.39 27.94
CA ASP A 253 -35.58 4.76 27.27
C ASP A 253 -35.95 3.84 26.09
N GLY A 254 -35.18 2.76 25.87
CA GLY A 254 -35.36 1.83 24.77
C GLY A 254 -34.96 2.37 23.40
N LYS A 255 -34.46 3.61 23.32
CA LYS A 255 -34.00 4.20 22.07
C LYS A 255 -32.61 3.69 21.72
N ILE A 256 -32.39 3.52 20.43
CA ILE A 256 -31.15 2.99 19.88
C ILE A 256 -30.27 4.15 19.42
N TYR A 257 -28.99 4.07 19.74
CA TYR A 257 -27.98 5.06 19.41
C TYR A 257 -26.79 4.38 18.74
N TYR A 258 -26.16 5.08 17.81
CA TYR A 258 -24.84 4.73 17.30
C TYR A 258 -23.81 5.49 18.12
N SER A 259 -23.08 4.76 18.94
CA SER A 259 -22.03 5.25 19.82
C SER A 259 -20.67 5.06 19.16
N PHE A 260 -19.84 6.10 19.11
CA PHE A 260 -18.46 6.01 18.63
C PHE A 260 -17.56 7.01 19.35
N LYS A 261 -16.25 6.78 19.29
CA LYS A 261 -15.24 7.72 19.78
C LYS A 261 -14.58 8.46 18.63
N ALA A 262 -14.42 9.76 18.80
CA ALA A 262 -13.69 10.64 17.90
C ALA A 262 -12.58 11.36 18.67
N PHE A 263 -11.34 11.28 18.19
CA PHE A 263 -10.23 12.07 18.71
C PHE A 263 -9.96 13.24 17.79
N LEU A 264 -9.98 14.46 18.33
CA LEU A 264 -9.63 15.68 17.60
C LEU A 264 -8.34 16.26 18.18
N GLN A 265 -7.38 16.53 17.31
CA GLN A 265 -6.20 17.32 17.65
C GLN A 265 -6.19 18.62 16.87
N ASN A 266 -6.08 19.74 17.60
CA ASN A 266 -6.09 21.08 17.04
C ASN A 266 -4.67 21.46 16.57
N GLU A 267 -4.50 21.68 15.27
CA GLU A 267 -3.24 22.14 14.66
C GLU A 267 -3.40 23.51 13.97
N THR A 268 -4.48 24.22 14.27
CA THR A 268 -4.81 25.52 13.66
C THR A 268 -3.90 26.67 14.10
N GLY A 269 -3.08 26.47 15.12
CA GLY A 269 -2.19 27.48 15.68
C GLY A 269 -2.81 28.35 16.80
N LYS A 270 -4.10 28.19 17.10
CA LYS A 270 -4.80 28.97 18.15
C LYS A 270 -5.80 28.12 18.93
N TYR A 271 -6.23 28.62 20.10
CA TYR A 271 -7.32 28.01 20.87
C TYR A 271 -8.67 28.21 20.16
N HIS A 272 -9.50 27.17 20.14
CA HIS A 272 -10.85 27.22 19.58
C HIS A 272 -11.91 26.79 20.60
N PHE A 273 -13.05 27.50 20.60
CA PHE A 273 -14.30 26.96 21.12
C PHE A 273 -15.02 26.28 19.97
N ILE A 274 -15.18 24.98 20.06
CA ILE A 274 -15.74 24.17 18.98
C ILE A 274 -17.15 23.73 19.29
N LYS A 275 -17.93 23.53 18.23
CA LYS A 275 -19.19 22.80 18.22
C LYS A 275 -19.06 21.66 17.22
N ILE A 276 -19.25 20.44 17.71
CA ILE A 276 -19.31 19.22 16.91
C ILE A 276 -20.77 18.88 16.74
N LYS A 277 -21.22 18.73 15.49
CA LYS A 277 -22.53 18.20 15.15
C LYS A 277 -22.36 16.85 14.49
N SER A 278 -23.06 15.84 14.97
CA SER A 278 -23.08 14.52 14.34
C SER A 278 -24.49 14.05 14.07
N SER A 279 -24.71 13.49 12.90
CA SER A 279 -26.03 12.99 12.48
C SER A 279 -25.91 11.76 11.61
N ILE A 280 -26.92 10.91 11.65
CA ILE A 280 -27.09 9.79 10.73
C ILE A 280 -28.19 10.17 9.75
N GLU A 281 -28.07 9.77 8.48
CA GLU A 281 -29.09 9.99 7.46
C GLU A 281 -30.50 9.63 7.98
N ASN A 282 -31.47 10.54 7.82
CA ASN A 282 -32.85 10.41 8.31
C ASN A 282 -33.00 10.24 9.84
N GLY A 283 -31.94 10.51 10.62
CA GLY A 283 -31.93 10.52 12.09
C GLY A 283 -31.88 11.94 12.69
N SER A 284 -31.98 12.02 14.02
CA SER A 284 -31.75 13.28 14.75
C SER A 284 -30.25 13.55 14.89
N SER A 285 -29.85 14.82 14.87
CA SER A 285 -28.47 15.22 15.13
C SER A 285 -28.22 15.38 16.63
N VAL A 286 -26.98 15.14 17.06
CA VAL A 286 -26.47 15.50 18.37
C VAL A 286 -25.40 16.55 18.25
N GLU A 287 -25.33 17.43 19.24
CA GLU A 287 -24.32 18.47 19.31
C GLU A 287 -23.54 18.35 20.62
N THR A 288 -22.23 18.53 20.53
CA THR A 288 -21.36 18.67 21.70
C THR A 288 -20.42 19.84 21.50
N THR A 289 -19.98 20.46 22.59
CA THR A 289 -19.09 21.62 22.54
C THR A 289 -17.88 21.42 23.43
N ALA A 290 -16.75 22.01 23.05
CA ALA A 290 -15.53 21.96 23.85
C ALA A 290 -14.62 23.14 23.56
N GLY A 291 -13.64 23.35 24.44
CA GLY A 291 -12.44 24.13 24.17
C GLY A 291 -11.27 23.20 23.88
N ILE A 292 -10.46 23.53 22.88
CA ILE A 292 -9.23 22.79 22.58
C ILE A 292 -8.08 23.78 22.32
N ASP A 293 -7.04 23.71 23.14
CA ASP A 293 -5.78 24.47 22.98
C ASP A 293 -5.06 24.13 21.68
N ASN A 294 -4.22 25.04 21.22
CA ASN A 294 -3.31 24.76 20.11
C ASN A 294 -2.41 23.55 20.45
N LYS A 295 -2.29 22.60 19.53
CA LYS A 295 -1.64 21.28 19.69
C LYS A 295 -2.30 20.36 20.72
N GLY A 296 -3.36 20.81 21.39
CA GLY A 296 -4.17 20.01 22.30
C GLY A 296 -4.97 18.95 21.55
N GLY A 297 -5.15 17.80 22.19
CA GLY A 297 -5.96 16.70 21.69
C GLY A 297 -7.06 16.34 22.69
N LYS A 298 -8.26 16.01 22.19
CA LYS A 298 -9.38 15.60 23.04
C LYS A 298 -10.17 14.48 22.39
N GLU A 299 -10.50 13.47 23.19
CA GLU A 299 -11.42 12.39 22.83
C GLU A 299 -12.87 12.80 23.16
N PHE A 300 -13.80 12.43 22.28
CA PHE A 300 -15.23 12.61 22.41
C PHE A 300 -15.92 11.27 22.27
N LEU A 301 -16.79 10.92 23.21
CA LEU A 301 -17.79 9.88 23.02
C LEU A 301 -19.06 10.54 22.45
N ILE A 302 -19.49 10.10 21.29
CA ILE A 302 -20.64 10.65 20.58
C ILE A 302 -21.66 9.55 20.36
N GLU A 303 -22.91 9.83 20.71
CA GLU A 303 -24.02 8.88 20.63
C GLU A 303 -25.15 9.49 19.81
N VAL A 304 -25.28 9.09 18.56
CA VAL A 304 -26.26 9.64 17.62
C VAL A 304 -27.51 8.77 17.60
N PRO A 305 -28.73 9.31 17.79
CA PRO A 305 -29.97 8.54 17.68
C PRO A 305 -30.11 7.84 16.32
N VAL A 306 -30.47 6.56 16.35
CA VAL A 306 -30.68 5.75 15.14
C VAL A 306 -32.17 5.74 14.79
N GLY A 307 -32.51 6.33 13.64
CA GLY A 307 -33.88 6.30 13.11
C GLY A 307 -34.24 5.00 12.40
N LYS A 308 -33.28 4.40 11.67
CA LYS A 308 -33.48 3.18 10.87
C LYS A 308 -32.24 2.29 10.94
N MET A 309 -32.44 0.97 11.08
CA MET A 309 -31.37 -0.03 11.00
C MET A 309 -30.92 -0.26 9.54
N GLY A 310 -29.73 -0.82 9.36
CA GLY A 310 -29.13 -1.12 8.05
C GLY A 310 -28.02 -0.13 7.68
N ASN A 311 -27.75 0.00 6.38
CA ASN A 311 -26.72 0.90 5.87
C ASN A 311 -27.19 2.36 5.99
N ALA A 312 -26.29 3.24 6.42
CA ALA A 312 -26.52 4.69 6.52
C ALA A 312 -25.18 5.45 6.36
N GLU A 313 -25.24 6.78 6.30
CA GLU A 313 -24.06 7.65 6.38
C GLU A 313 -24.06 8.44 7.69
N LEU A 314 -22.90 8.48 8.35
CA LEU A 314 -22.60 9.34 9.49
C LEU A 314 -21.99 10.64 8.98
N SER A 315 -22.61 11.77 9.35
CA SER A 315 -22.06 13.11 9.25
C SER A 315 -21.38 13.50 10.57
N PHE A 316 -20.19 14.08 10.48
CA PHE A 316 -19.44 14.68 11.58
C PHE A 316 -18.90 16.04 11.15
N GLU A 317 -19.47 17.11 11.71
CA GLU A 317 -19.19 18.50 11.35
C GLU A 317 -18.60 19.25 12.53
N LEU A 318 -17.50 19.96 12.31
CA LEU A 318 -16.85 20.83 13.28
C LEU A 318 -17.01 22.29 12.85
N THR A 319 -17.52 23.12 13.75
CA THR A 319 -17.66 24.56 13.56
C THR A 319 -17.02 25.33 14.71
N ASP A 320 -16.53 26.55 14.45
CA ASP A 320 -16.18 27.47 15.52
C ASP A 320 -17.48 27.95 16.18
N ARG A 321 -17.58 27.81 17.50
CA ARG A 321 -18.80 28.13 18.24
C ARG A 321 -19.10 29.63 18.25
N LYS A 322 -18.10 30.50 18.07
CA LYS A 322 -18.28 31.95 18.16
C LYS A 322 -19.05 32.50 16.96
N ASP A 323 -18.75 32.02 15.76
CA ASP A 323 -19.25 32.57 14.50
C ASP A 323 -19.84 31.51 13.56
N ASN A 324 -19.90 30.25 13.99
CA ASN A 324 -20.32 29.08 13.21
C ASN A 324 -19.46 28.81 11.95
N THR A 325 -18.22 29.31 11.88
CA THR A 325 -17.31 29.02 10.77
C THR A 325 -17.04 27.51 10.66
N PRO A 326 -17.29 26.87 9.51
CA PRO A 326 -16.96 25.45 9.30
C PRO A 326 -15.44 25.23 9.30
N MET A 327 -14.98 24.21 10.01
CA MET A 327 -13.56 23.87 10.16
C MET A 327 -13.21 22.43 9.79
N LEU A 328 -14.17 21.49 9.90
CA LEU A 328 -14.01 20.11 9.45
C LEU A 328 -15.37 19.53 9.05
N ASP A 329 -15.40 18.71 7.99
CA ASP A 329 -16.57 17.93 7.59
C ASP A 329 -16.10 16.51 7.20
N ILE A 330 -16.58 15.49 7.92
CA ILE A 330 -16.29 14.08 7.65
C ILE A 330 -17.61 13.35 7.43
N ARG A 331 -17.68 12.60 6.32
CA ARG A 331 -18.77 11.69 5.99
C ARG A 331 -18.27 10.25 5.98
N VAL A 332 -18.94 9.34 6.70
CA VAL A 332 -18.52 7.94 6.84
C VAL A 332 -19.71 7.01 6.60
N PRO A 333 -19.66 6.07 5.64
CA PRO A 333 -20.67 5.02 5.54
C PRO A 333 -20.59 4.09 6.76
N ILE A 334 -21.73 3.80 7.38
CA ILE A 334 -21.85 2.96 8.57
C ILE A 334 -22.93 1.89 8.40
N GLN A 335 -22.81 0.79 9.15
CA GLN A 335 -23.83 -0.26 9.24
C GLN A 335 -24.42 -0.30 10.65
N LEU A 336 -25.73 -0.12 10.75
CA LEU A 336 -26.48 -0.01 12.00
C LEU A 336 -27.19 -1.33 12.31
N ASN A 337 -26.58 -2.14 13.18
CA ASN A 337 -27.13 -3.39 13.69
C ASN A 337 -27.12 -3.37 15.23
N TYR A 338 -28.23 -3.72 15.88
CA TYR A 338 -28.34 -3.80 17.34
C TYR A 338 -28.75 -5.22 17.78
N SER A 339 -28.06 -5.77 18.79
CA SER A 339 -28.47 -7.00 19.48
C SER A 339 -28.49 -6.76 20.99
N PRO A 340 -29.64 -6.90 21.68
CA PRO A 340 -29.77 -6.65 23.12
C PRO A 340 -28.95 -7.61 23.99
N MET A 341 -28.59 -8.78 23.44
CA MET A 341 -27.70 -9.75 24.05
C MET A 341 -26.70 -10.25 23.01
N LEU A 342 -25.43 -10.44 23.39
CA LEU A 342 -24.37 -10.92 22.51
C LEU A 342 -23.59 -12.04 23.20
N ILE A 343 -23.30 -13.12 22.47
CA ILE A 343 -22.37 -14.18 22.88
C ILE A 343 -21.04 -13.96 22.14
N THR A 344 -19.94 -13.82 22.87
CA THR A 344 -18.58 -13.76 22.32
C THR A 344 -17.80 -14.96 22.82
N LEU A 345 -17.23 -15.78 21.92
CA LEU A 345 -16.45 -16.94 22.34
C LEU A 345 -14.99 -16.57 22.53
N ILE A 346 -14.41 -17.05 23.62
CA ILE A 346 -12.98 -17.06 23.88
C ILE A 346 -12.40 -18.40 23.44
N LYS A 347 -13.15 -19.49 23.64
CA LYS A 347 -12.78 -20.86 23.27
C LYS A 347 -14.01 -21.59 22.73
N PRO A 348 -13.98 -22.11 21.50
CA PRO A 348 -12.88 -22.04 20.53
C PRO A 348 -12.57 -20.60 20.08
N PHE A 349 -11.29 -20.32 19.81
CA PHE A 349 -10.80 -18.99 19.46
C PHE A 349 -11.00 -18.64 17.99
N TYR A 350 -10.66 -19.59 17.12
CA TYR A 350 -10.61 -19.36 15.69
C TYR A 350 -11.93 -19.72 15.03
N ARG A 351 -12.53 -18.75 14.32
CA ARG A 351 -13.81 -18.85 13.61
C ARG A 351 -15.00 -19.34 14.44
N ASP A 352 -14.87 -19.34 15.77
CA ASP A 352 -15.83 -19.93 16.70
C ASP A 352 -16.08 -21.44 16.45
N ASP A 353 -15.13 -22.12 15.78
CA ASP A 353 -15.23 -23.53 15.39
C ASP A 353 -14.25 -24.43 16.17
N ILE A 354 -14.66 -25.67 16.42
CA ILE A 354 -13.87 -26.70 17.09
C ILE A 354 -13.21 -27.56 16.03
N PHE A 355 -11.93 -27.29 15.77
CA PHE A 355 -11.11 -28.05 14.82
C PHE A 355 -10.66 -29.38 15.42
N ALA A 356 -10.34 -30.37 14.58
CA ALA A 356 -9.96 -31.70 15.07
C ALA A 356 -8.63 -31.70 15.85
N SER A 357 -7.73 -30.77 15.50
CA SER A 357 -6.48 -30.54 16.24
C SER A 357 -6.70 -29.84 17.59
N MET A 358 -7.84 -29.18 17.80
CA MET A 358 -8.15 -28.51 19.07
C MET A 358 -8.63 -29.53 20.10
N LYS A 359 -7.91 -29.62 21.22
CA LYS A 359 -8.30 -30.46 22.36
C LYS A 359 -8.95 -29.58 23.43
N ILE A 360 -10.25 -29.34 23.29
CA ILE A 360 -11.04 -28.59 24.26
C ILE A 360 -12.10 -29.48 24.92
N LYS A 361 -12.33 -29.28 26.22
CA LYS A 361 -13.34 -29.99 27.02
C LYS A 361 -14.57 -29.12 27.32
N GLU A 362 -14.47 -27.83 27.05
CA GLU A 362 -15.47 -26.83 27.37
C GLU A 362 -15.40 -25.68 26.36
N ILE A 363 -16.54 -25.05 26.15
CA ILE A 363 -16.69 -23.78 25.45
C ILE A 363 -16.66 -22.68 26.49
N GLU A 364 -15.83 -21.66 26.27
CA GLU A 364 -15.69 -20.50 27.14
C GLU A 364 -15.98 -19.22 26.37
N GLY A 365 -16.59 -18.25 27.02
CA GLY A 365 -16.90 -16.98 26.40
C GLY A 365 -17.53 -15.99 27.36
N ASP A 366 -18.05 -14.92 26.79
CA ASP A 366 -18.75 -13.85 27.49
C ASP A 366 -20.16 -13.69 26.92
N ILE A 367 -21.12 -13.42 27.80
CA ILE A 367 -22.44 -12.90 27.45
C ILE A 367 -22.48 -11.43 27.85
N SER A 368 -22.75 -10.57 26.87
CA SER A 368 -22.97 -9.14 27.11
C SER A 368 -24.45 -8.81 26.97
N ILE A 369 -25.01 -8.10 27.94
CA ILE A 369 -26.38 -7.58 27.92
C ILE A 369 -26.30 -6.06 27.74
N SER A 370 -27.08 -5.52 26.81
CA SER A 370 -27.17 -4.07 26.55
C SER A 370 -28.59 -3.51 26.70
N THR A 371 -29.48 -4.28 27.34
CA THR A 371 -30.85 -3.89 27.67
C THR A 371 -31.07 -3.96 29.18
N GLU A 372 -31.91 -3.08 29.72
CA GLU A 372 -32.40 -3.24 31.09
C GLU A 372 -33.27 -4.52 31.20
N THR A 373 -33.21 -5.18 32.35
CA THR A 373 -33.95 -6.41 32.61
C THR A 373 -34.22 -6.58 34.10
N SER A 374 -35.43 -7.03 34.46
CA SER A 374 -35.77 -7.47 35.83
C SER A 374 -35.26 -8.88 36.13
N SER A 375 -34.83 -9.62 35.10
CA SER A 375 -34.34 -10.99 35.23
C SER A 375 -33.05 -11.02 36.05
N LYS A 376 -32.89 -12.05 36.88
CA LYS A 376 -31.68 -12.26 37.69
C LYS A 376 -30.70 -13.24 37.04
N GLU A 377 -31.14 -13.98 36.03
CA GLU A 377 -30.39 -15.09 35.43
C GLU A 377 -30.58 -15.15 33.91
N ILE A 378 -29.56 -15.64 33.21
CA ILE A 378 -29.61 -16.03 31.81
C ILE A 378 -29.62 -17.56 31.74
N GLU A 379 -30.53 -18.12 30.94
CA GLU A 379 -30.50 -19.53 30.58
C GLU A 379 -29.56 -19.71 29.37
N LEU A 380 -28.46 -20.41 29.58
CA LEU A 380 -27.48 -20.71 28.54
C LEU A 380 -27.54 -22.20 28.21
N SER A 381 -27.56 -22.53 26.92
CA SER A 381 -27.61 -23.91 26.45
C SER A 381 -26.72 -24.13 25.24
N PHE A 382 -26.02 -25.27 25.20
CA PHE A 382 -25.35 -25.79 24.01
C PHE A 382 -26.25 -26.85 23.38
N LYS A 383 -26.60 -26.64 22.12
CA LYS A 383 -27.64 -27.38 21.40
C LYS A 383 -27.11 -27.99 20.12
N ASP A 384 -27.63 -29.16 19.76
CA ASP A 384 -27.43 -29.72 18.42
C ASP A 384 -28.22 -28.94 17.35
N GLU A 385 -28.04 -29.34 16.08
CA GLU A 385 -28.70 -28.69 14.95
C GLU A 385 -30.23 -28.75 14.99
N ASN A 386 -30.80 -29.75 15.69
CA ASN A 386 -32.22 -29.96 15.88
C ASN A 386 -32.77 -29.19 17.09
N GLY A 387 -31.91 -28.48 17.83
CA GLY A 387 -32.27 -27.68 18.99
C GLY A 387 -32.34 -28.45 20.31
N LYS A 388 -31.93 -29.72 20.34
CA LYS A 388 -31.85 -30.51 21.58
C LYS A 388 -30.67 -30.01 22.41
N ALA A 389 -30.92 -29.66 23.67
CA ALA A 389 -29.88 -29.27 24.60
C ALA A 389 -28.98 -30.48 24.95
N LEU A 390 -27.67 -30.28 24.78
CA LEU A 390 -26.63 -31.23 25.16
C LEU A 390 -26.06 -30.87 26.53
N THR A 391 -25.93 -29.56 26.80
CA THR A 391 -25.56 -29.01 28.10
C THR A 391 -26.29 -27.70 28.35
N GLU A 392 -26.66 -27.47 29.61
CA GLU A 392 -27.40 -26.28 30.04
C GLU A 392 -26.81 -25.72 31.32
N LYS A 393 -26.89 -24.40 31.48
CA LYS A 393 -26.39 -23.69 32.65
C LYS A 393 -27.18 -22.40 32.85
N LYS A 394 -27.46 -22.05 34.11
CA LYS A 394 -27.97 -20.73 34.47
C LYS A 394 -26.82 -19.84 34.91
N ILE A 395 -26.79 -18.61 34.40
CA ILE A 395 -25.75 -17.62 34.71
C ILE A 395 -26.41 -16.47 35.45
N LYS A 396 -25.96 -16.21 36.68
CA LYS A 396 -26.41 -15.03 37.43
C LYS A 396 -25.92 -13.76 36.77
N ILE A 397 -26.82 -12.79 36.63
CA ILE A 397 -26.48 -11.48 36.08
C ILE A 397 -25.86 -10.66 37.21
N THR A 398 -24.55 -10.45 37.14
CA THR A 398 -23.77 -9.68 38.14
C THR A 398 -23.23 -8.37 37.58
N SER A 399 -23.20 -8.22 36.25
CA SER A 399 -22.77 -7.01 35.56
C SER A 399 -23.37 -6.97 34.15
N GLU A 400 -22.91 -6.07 33.28
CA GLU A 400 -23.29 -6.05 31.86
C GLU A 400 -22.60 -7.14 31.03
N LYS A 401 -21.49 -7.71 31.54
CA LYS A 401 -20.67 -8.70 30.85
C LYS A 401 -20.32 -9.86 31.78
N MET A 402 -20.79 -11.07 31.47
CA MET A 402 -20.60 -12.26 32.29
C MET A 402 -19.81 -13.32 31.53
N ALA A 403 -18.70 -13.77 32.13
CA ALA A 403 -17.99 -14.94 31.62
C ALA A 403 -18.81 -16.22 31.84
N PHE A 404 -18.67 -17.17 30.92
CA PHE A 404 -19.26 -18.50 31.03
C PHE A 404 -18.26 -19.58 30.61
N SER A 405 -18.51 -20.78 31.16
CA SER A 405 -17.95 -22.04 30.68
C SER A 405 -19.10 -23.05 30.60
N LEU A 406 -19.18 -23.77 29.48
CA LEU A 406 -20.09 -24.86 29.20
C LEU A 406 -19.29 -26.14 28.88
N PRO A 407 -19.46 -27.24 29.62
CA PRO A 407 -18.81 -28.49 29.29
C PRO A 407 -19.33 -29.04 27.97
N LEU A 408 -18.41 -29.64 27.20
CA LEU A 408 -18.74 -30.37 25.98
C LEU A 408 -18.98 -31.86 26.33
N PRO A 409 -19.92 -32.53 25.65
CA PRO A 409 -20.03 -33.99 25.71
C PRO A 409 -18.71 -34.66 25.31
N GLU A 410 -18.33 -35.76 25.98
CA GLU A 410 -17.05 -36.47 25.72
C GLU A 410 -16.90 -36.92 24.25
N ASN A 411 -18.00 -37.32 23.62
CA ASN A 411 -18.04 -37.80 22.24
C ASN A 411 -18.91 -36.87 21.37
N LEU A 412 -18.53 -35.60 21.27
CA LEU A 412 -19.20 -34.65 20.38
C LEU A 412 -18.95 -35.04 18.91
N ALA A 413 -20.02 -35.36 18.19
CA ALA A 413 -19.95 -35.66 16.77
C ALA A 413 -19.54 -34.43 15.94
N ASP A 414 -19.01 -34.66 14.74
CA ASP A 414 -18.79 -33.58 13.79
C ASP A 414 -20.15 -33.06 13.30
N GLY A 415 -20.29 -31.74 13.21
CA GLY A 415 -21.57 -31.13 12.86
C GLY A 415 -21.73 -29.70 13.33
N LYS A 416 -22.92 -29.16 13.10
CA LYS A 416 -23.31 -27.80 13.47
C LYS A 416 -24.03 -27.81 14.81
N TYR A 417 -23.66 -26.86 15.66
CA TYR A 417 -24.20 -26.67 17.00
C TYR A 417 -24.52 -25.20 17.25
N TYR A 418 -25.28 -24.94 18.31
CA TYR A 418 -25.65 -23.59 18.72
C TYR A 418 -25.44 -23.39 20.20
N ILE A 419 -24.90 -22.24 20.56
CA ILE A 419 -25.00 -21.71 21.92
C ILE A 419 -26.17 -20.74 21.92
N GLU A 420 -27.19 -21.03 22.71
CA GLU A 420 -28.36 -20.18 22.88
C GLU A 420 -28.36 -19.61 24.29
N ALA A 421 -28.37 -18.28 24.38
CA ALA A 421 -28.61 -17.55 25.62
C ALA A 421 -30.03 -16.97 25.58
N LYS A 422 -30.79 -17.16 26.66
CA LYS A 422 -32.13 -16.61 26.84
C LYS A 422 -32.20 -15.79 28.11
N LEU A 423 -32.70 -14.58 27.97
CA LEU A 423 -33.04 -13.68 29.06
C LEU A 423 -34.56 -13.64 29.15
N ILE A 424 -35.11 -14.22 30.21
CA ILE A 424 -36.56 -14.29 30.45
C ILE A 424 -36.91 -13.16 31.41
N GLY A 425 -37.49 -12.07 30.89
CA GLY A 425 -38.10 -11.00 31.68
C GLY A 425 -39.60 -11.21 31.85
N ASP A 426 -40.23 -10.36 32.66
CA ASP A 426 -41.65 -10.49 33.04
C ASP A 426 -42.62 -10.40 31.83
N GLU A 427 -42.28 -9.62 30.80
CA GLU A 427 -43.13 -9.40 29.61
C GLU A 427 -42.51 -9.86 28.29
N LYS A 428 -41.19 -10.05 28.22
CA LYS A 428 -40.49 -10.37 26.97
C LYS A 428 -39.29 -11.28 27.20
N THR A 429 -39.21 -12.34 26.40
CA THR A 429 -38.00 -13.17 26.29
C THR A 429 -37.11 -12.63 25.18
N VAL A 430 -35.85 -12.38 25.51
CA VAL A 430 -34.80 -12.04 24.55
C VAL A 430 -33.90 -13.25 24.39
N SER A 431 -33.68 -13.72 23.16
CA SER A 431 -32.75 -14.81 22.88
C SER A 431 -31.70 -14.40 21.85
N VAL A 432 -30.49 -14.91 22.01
CA VAL A 432 -29.43 -14.83 21.00
C VAL A 432 -28.86 -16.22 20.79
N LYS A 433 -28.56 -16.54 19.53
CA LYS A 433 -27.92 -17.78 19.13
C LYS A 433 -26.58 -17.48 18.50
N LYS A 434 -25.57 -18.25 18.87
CA LYS A 434 -24.23 -18.25 18.25
C LYS A 434 -23.95 -19.63 17.69
N THR A 435 -23.63 -19.72 16.41
CA THR A 435 -23.25 -20.97 15.75
C THR A 435 -21.84 -21.39 16.17
N VAL A 436 -21.64 -22.69 16.37
CA VAL A 436 -20.35 -23.35 16.58
C VAL A 436 -20.34 -24.60 15.71
N ARG A 437 -19.26 -24.90 14.99
CA ARG A 437 -19.11 -26.17 14.25
C ARG A 437 -18.05 -27.04 14.91
N LYS A 438 -18.32 -28.34 15.05
CA LYS A 438 -17.28 -29.34 15.29
C LYS A 438 -16.86 -29.90 13.94
N LEU A 439 -15.62 -29.62 13.54
CA LEU A 439 -15.10 -29.97 12.22
C LEU A 439 -14.41 -31.33 12.23
N ALA A 440 -14.57 -32.05 11.12
CA ALA A 440 -13.91 -33.33 10.90
C ALA A 440 -12.39 -33.16 10.76
N PRO A 441 -11.58 -34.20 11.04
CA PRO A 441 -10.16 -34.17 10.75
C PRO A 441 -9.87 -33.86 9.28
N PHE A 442 -8.93 -32.94 9.04
CA PHE A 442 -8.55 -32.50 7.71
C PHE A 442 -7.02 -32.41 7.61
N LYS A 443 -6.45 -32.93 6.51
CA LYS A 443 -5.01 -32.90 6.28
C LYS A 443 -4.62 -31.57 5.65
N GLY A 444 -3.62 -30.90 6.20
CA GLY A 444 -3.26 -29.53 5.85
C GLY A 444 -4.11 -28.50 6.59
N GLU A 445 -4.83 -28.89 7.65
CA GLU A 445 -5.65 -27.98 8.46
C GLU A 445 -4.82 -26.81 8.98
N VAL A 446 -5.31 -25.59 8.76
CA VAL A 446 -4.67 -24.35 9.22
C VAL A 446 -5.55 -23.66 10.26
N THR A 447 -5.04 -23.54 11.48
CA THR A 447 -5.75 -22.94 12.61
C THR A 447 -4.96 -21.77 13.21
N ILE A 448 -5.67 -20.98 13.99
CA ILE A 448 -5.12 -19.90 14.81
C ILE A 448 -5.43 -20.23 16.27
N ASP A 449 -4.48 -20.00 17.17
CA ASP A 449 -4.70 -20.17 18.60
C ASP A 449 -4.74 -18.85 19.38
N ASN A 450 -5.01 -18.96 20.68
CA ASN A 450 -5.06 -17.81 21.61
C ASN A 450 -3.72 -17.07 21.73
N ASP A 451 -2.62 -17.71 21.35
CA ASP A 451 -1.29 -17.11 21.33
C ASP A 451 -1.01 -16.37 20.00
N LEU A 452 -2.02 -16.24 19.13
CA LEU A 452 -1.94 -15.54 17.83
C LEU A 452 -0.92 -16.17 16.88
N ILE A 453 -0.82 -17.50 16.91
CA ILE A 453 0.10 -18.27 16.07
C ILE A 453 -0.67 -19.06 15.03
N THR A 454 -0.18 -19.04 13.79
CA THR A 454 -0.65 -19.94 12.74
C THR A 454 -0.15 -21.35 13.02
N LYS A 455 -1.04 -22.33 12.97
CA LYS A 455 -0.71 -23.76 13.07
C LYS A 455 -1.10 -24.48 11.79
N VAL A 456 -0.23 -25.37 11.32
CA VAL A 456 -0.52 -26.29 10.23
C VAL A 456 -0.51 -27.71 10.81
N ASP A 457 -1.61 -28.45 10.63
CA ASP A 457 -1.82 -29.77 11.23
C ASP A 457 -1.53 -29.80 12.75
N GLY A 458 -1.98 -28.75 13.44
CA GLY A 458 -1.80 -28.57 14.89
C GLY A 458 -0.39 -28.15 15.33
N LYS A 459 0.57 -27.96 14.42
CA LYS A 459 1.95 -27.57 14.74
C LYS A 459 2.21 -26.09 14.44
N PRO A 460 2.92 -25.35 15.32
CA PRO A 460 3.28 -23.95 15.07
C PRO A 460 4.03 -23.75 13.74
N PHE A 461 3.53 -22.81 12.93
CA PHE A 461 4.01 -22.55 11.58
C PHE A 461 4.46 -21.09 11.45
N LEU A 462 5.77 -20.87 11.38
CA LEU A 462 6.36 -19.61 10.93
C LEU A 462 6.30 -19.57 9.40
N ALA A 463 5.39 -18.77 8.86
CA ALA A 463 5.35 -18.49 7.43
C ALA A 463 6.53 -17.60 7.07
N TYR A 464 7.37 -18.02 6.13
CA TYR A 464 8.48 -17.23 5.64
C TYR A 464 8.71 -17.51 4.16
N GLY A 465 8.57 -16.48 3.33
CA GLY A 465 8.66 -16.68 1.90
C GLY A 465 8.49 -15.39 1.11
N TRP A 466 7.95 -15.52 -0.10
CA TRP A 466 7.95 -14.45 -1.08
C TRP A 466 6.67 -14.37 -1.89
N PHE A 467 6.39 -13.18 -2.38
CA PHE A 467 5.55 -13.01 -3.56
C PHE A 467 6.31 -13.47 -4.81
N SER A 468 5.63 -14.27 -5.63
CA SER A 468 6.10 -14.73 -6.95
C SER A 468 7.41 -15.53 -6.93
N LEU A 469 7.63 -16.38 -5.92
CA LEU A 469 8.69 -17.38 -5.96
C LEU A 469 8.29 -18.51 -6.91
N ASP A 470 9.04 -18.66 -8.00
CA ASP A 470 8.79 -19.67 -9.04
C ASP A 470 9.52 -20.99 -8.80
N GLU A 471 9.15 -22.01 -9.56
CA GLU A 471 9.63 -23.39 -9.43
C GLU A 471 11.16 -23.51 -9.56
N LYS A 472 11.76 -22.76 -10.49
CA LYS A 472 13.21 -22.77 -10.69
C LYS A 472 13.92 -22.22 -9.46
N ASN A 473 13.39 -21.16 -8.89
CA ASN A 473 13.99 -20.51 -7.73
C ASN A 473 13.72 -21.28 -6.43
N ILE A 474 12.60 -21.99 -6.30
CA ILE A 474 12.37 -22.93 -5.20
C ILE A 474 13.49 -23.97 -5.11
N ILE A 475 13.89 -24.55 -6.25
CA ILE A 475 14.98 -25.53 -6.29
C ILE A 475 16.31 -24.89 -5.89
N LYS A 476 16.60 -23.68 -6.37
CA LYS A 476 17.83 -22.94 -6.05
C LYS A 476 17.92 -22.58 -4.56
N GLU A 477 16.79 -22.21 -3.96
CA GLU A 477 16.71 -21.67 -2.60
C GLU A 477 16.28 -22.71 -1.57
N LYS A 478 16.33 -24.02 -1.89
CA LYS A 478 15.86 -25.10 -1.00
C LYS A 478 16.48 -25.09 0.41
N ASP A 479 17.70 -24.57 0.56
CA ASP A 479 18.46 -24.55 1.81
C ASP A 479 18.29 -23.23 2.60
N THR A 480 17.41 -22.33 2.15
CA THR A 480 17.13 -21.06 2.84
C THR A 480 16.14 -21.22 3.99
N GLY A 481 15.24 -22.18 3.90
CA GLY A 481 14.10 -22.34 4.81
C GLY A 481 12.83 -21.62 4.36
N TYR A 482 12.78 -21.05 3.15
CA TYR A 482 11.52 -20.55 2.58
C TYR A 482 10.48 -21.66 2.51
N ASN A 483 9.26 -21.37 2.95
CA ASN A 483 8.18 -22.34 3.05
C ASN A 483 6.83 -21.80 2.57
N VAL A 484 6.75 -20.56 2.10
CA VAL A 484 5.53 -19.94 1.56
C VAL A 484 5.80 -19.25 0.22
N THR A 485 4.84 -19.34 -0.70
CA THR A 485 4.76 -18.45 -1.87
C THR A 485 3.36 -17.83 -1.98
N VAL A 486 3.31 -16.55 -2.36
CA VAL A 486 2.06 -15.85 -2.69
C VAL A 486 1.98 -15.66 -4.20
N SER A 487 0.90 -16.16 -4.81
CA SER A 487 0.75 -16.22 -6.26
C SER A 487 -0.36 -15.32 -6.80
N TYR A 488 -0.01 -14.45 -7.73
CA TYR A 488 -0.95 -13.56 -8.43
C TYR A 488 -1.69 -14.20 -9.61
N ASN A 489 -1.22 -15.36 -10.08
CA ASN A 489 -1.51 -15.82 -11.44
C ASN A 489 -2.30 -17.13 -11.53
N THR A 490 -2.81 -17.64 -10.41
CA THR A 490 -3.46 -18.97 -10.38
C THR A 490 -4.71 -19.01 -11.26
N TYR A 491 -5.51 -17.94 -11.31
CA TYR A 491 -6.71 -17.86 -12.15
C TYR A 491 -6.45 -17.77 -13.66
N PHE A 492 -5.17 -17.70 -14.10
CA PHE A 492 -4.81 -17.82 -15.51
C PHE A 492 -4.47 -19.26 -15.92
N LYS A 493 -4.30 -20.16 -14.94
CA LYS A 493 -3.90 -21.54 -15.20
C LYS A 493 -5.14 -22.41 -15.44
N PRO A 494 -5.16 -23.23 -16.51
CA PRO A 494 -6.09 -24.35 -16.58
C PRO A 494 -5.92 -25.26 -15.37
N ASP A 495 -6.98 -25.98 -14.99
CA ASP A 495 -6.99 -26.78 -13.77
C ASP A 495 -5.85 -27.82 -13.71
N GLU A 496 -5.56 -28.50 -14.81
CA GLU A 496 -4.47 -29.48 -14.86
C GLU A 496 -3.10 -28.86 -14.58
N ASP A 497 -2.86 -27.66 -15.10
CA ASP A 497 -1.61 -26.93 -14.88
C ASP A 497 -1.54 -26.34 -13.48
N LEU A 498 -2.68 -25.88 -12.95
CA LEU A 498 -2.76 -25.44 -11.56
C LEU A 498 -2.49 -26.61 -10.61
N LYS A 499 -3.04 -27.79 -10.88
CA LYS A 499 -2.77 -28.99 -10.07
C LYS A 499 -1.29 -29.35 -10.11
N LYS A 500 -0.67 -29.48 -11.29
CA LYS A 500 0.77 -29.78 -11.42
C LYS A 500 1.64 -28.76 -10.69
N TRP A 501 1.26 -27.48 -10.79
CA TRP A 501 1.94 -26.40 -10.09
C TRP A 501 1.83 -26.58 -8.56
N LEU A 502 0.64 -26.87 -8.04
CA LEU A 502 0.45 -27.13 -6.61
C LEU A 502 1.17 -28.40 -6.13
N ASP A 503 1.16 -29.49 -6.92
CA ASP A 503 1.87 -30.74 -6.63
C ASP A 503 3.37 -30.45 -6.45
N PHE A 504 3.98 -29.70 -7.40
CA PHE A 504 5.39 -29.30 -7.33
C PHE A 504 5.70 -28.52 -6.04
N HIS A 505 4.84 -27.56 -5.66
CA HIS A 505 5.06 -26.77 -4.46
C HIS A 505 5.01 -27.63 -3.20
N TYR A 506 4.02 -28.52 -3.11
CA TYR A 506 3.89 -29.45 -1.98
C TYR A 506 5.09 -30.40 -1.87
N GLU A 507 5.54 -30.99 -2.98
CA GLU A 507 6.70 -31.89 -3.03
C GLU A 507 8.00 -31.22 -2.57
N ASN A 508 8.11 -29.90 -2.75
CA ASN A 508 9.26 -29.11 -2.32
C ASN A 508 9.05 -28.42 -0.96
N GLY A 509 7.99 -28.78 -0.22
CA GLY A 509 7.73 -28.24 1.12
C GLY A 509 7.24 -26.78 1.13
N ILE A 510 6.78 -26.26 -0.01
CA ILE A 510 6.26 -24.90 -0.14
C ILE A 510 4.73 -24.90 -0.03
N LYS A 511 4.24 -24.09 0.89
CA LYS A 511 2.83 -23.77 1.07
C LYS A 511 2.42 -22.57 0.21
N VAL A 512 1.18 -22.56 -0.25
CA VAL A 512 0.68 -21.60 -1.25
C VAL A 512 -0.44 -20.74 -0.67
N LEU A 513 -0.30 -19.43 -0.85
CA LEU A 513 -1.42 -18.48 -0.83
C LEU A 513 -1.83 -18.14 -2.26
N MET A 514 -3.11 -18.33 -2.58
CA MET A 514 -3.67 -17.96 -3.88
C MET A 514 -5.06 -17.35 -3.78
N TYR A 515 -5.46 -16.62 -4.82
CA TYR A 515 -6.78 -15.99 -4.86
C TYR A 515 -7.93 -17.01 -4.79
N PRO A 516 -9.06 -16.67 -4.12
CA PRO A 516 -10.29 -17.47 -4.16
C PRO A 516 -11.09 -17.28 -5.46
N TYR A 517 -10.53 -16.58 -6.45
CA TYR A 517 -11.22 -16.19 -7.67
C TYR A 517 -10.95 -17.18 -8.80
N PRO A 518 -11.98 -17.77 -9.44
CA PRO A 518 -11.79 -18.59 -10.63
C PRO A 518 -11.45 -17.78 -11.89
N LYS A 519 -11.71 -16.47 -11.89
CA LYS A 519 -11.58 -15.59 -13.06
C LYS A 519 -10.96 -14.26 -12.68
N ARG A 520 -10.09 -13.72 -13.55
CA ARG A 520 -9.46 -12.40 -13.38
C ARG A 520 -10.47 -11.27 -13.17
N VAL A 521 -11.62 -11.32 -13.84
CA VAL A 521 -12.64 -10.25 -13.79
C VAL A 521 -13.21 -10.04 -12.38
N TYR A 522 -13.11 -11.03 -11.48
CA TYR A 522 -13.55 -10.88 -10.09
C TYR A 522 -12.52 -10.15 -9.21
N ASN A 523 -11.28 -10.06 -9.70
CA ASN A 523 -10.16 -9.36 -9.08
C ASN A 523 -9.79 -8.10 -9.90
N ASN A 524 -10.76 -7.22 -10.13
CA ASN A 524 -10.53 -5.98 -10.88
C ASN A 524 -11.34 -4.81 -10.29
N PRO A 525 -10.98 -3.55 -10.63
CA PRO A 525 -11.68 -2.38 -10.12
C PRO A 525 -13.20 -2.37 -10.40
N GLU A 526 -13.64 -2.81 -11.59
CA GLU A 526 -15.07 -2.83 -11.94
C GLU A 526 -15.90 -3.70 -10.97
N SER A 527 -15.40 -4.90 -10.66
CA SER A 527 -16.07 -5.81 -9.73
C SER A 527 -15.90 -5.38 -8.28
N TRP A 528 -14.76 -4.79 -7.92
CA TRP A 528 -14.44 -4.37 -6.56
C TRP A 528 -15.40 -3.30 -6.02
N HIS A 529 -15.99 -2.45 -6.87
CA HIS A 529 -16.92 -1.39 -6.44
C HIS A 529 -18.39 -1.83 -6.26
N ARG A 530 -18.72 -3.11 -6.46
CA ARG A 530 -20.11 -3.60 -6.35
C ARG A 530 -20.22 -4.88 -5.51
N MET A 531 -21.41 -5.14 -5.01
CA MET A 531 -21.73 -6.40 -4.33
C MET A 531 -21.50 -7.61 -5.24
N LEU A 532 -21.25 -8.78 -4.64
CA LEU A 532 -21.20 -10.06 -5.36
C LEU A 532 -22.57 -10.34 -6.00
N SER A 533 -22.57 -10.71 -7.27
CA SER A 533 -23.77 -11.28 -7.89
C SER A 533 -23.96 -12.75 -7.45
N PRO A 534 -25.18 -13.30 -7.51
CA PRO A 534 -25.41 -14.71 -7.19
C PRO A 534 -24.54 -15.67 -8.02
N VAL A 535 -24.31 -15.35 -9.29
CA VAL A 535 -23.45 -16.15 -10.18
C VAL A 535 -21.99 -16.10 -9.73
N GLU A 536 -21.48 -14.92 -9.39
CA GLU A 536 -20.12 -14.79 -8.86
C GLU A 536 -19.94 -15.56 -7.56
N SER A 537 -20.92 -15.46 -6.65
CA SER A 537 -20.90 -16.17 -5.37
C SER A 537 -20.79 -17.68 -5.56
N GLU A 538 -21.60 -18.27 -6.45
CA GLU A 538 -21.58 -19.70 -6.70
C GLU A 538 -20.32 -20.17 -7.43
N GLU A 539 -19.77 -19.36 -8.34
CA GLU A 539 -18.49 -19.70 -8.98
C GLU A 539 -17.31 -19.67 -8.01
N ILE A 540 -17.26 -18.66 -7.12
CA ILE A 540 -16.24 -18.59 -6.05
C ILE A 540 -16.42 -19.78 -5.09
N ARG A 541 -17.66 -20.10 -4.69
CA ARG A 541 -17.99 -21.26 -3.85
C ARG A 541 -17.45 -22.55 -4.45
N ALA A 542 -17.74 -22.81 -5.72
CA ALA A 542 -17.29 -24.00 -6.42
C ALA A 542 -15.75 -24.06 -6.53
N TYR A 543 -15.10 -22.93 -6.77
CA TYR A 543 -13.65 -22.85 -6.88
C TYR A 543 -12.93 -23.12 -5.56
N VAL A 544 -13.38 -22.50 -4.46
CA VAL A 544 -12.86 -22.73 -3.11
C VAL A 544 -13.04 -24.20 -2.71
N LYS A 545 -14.25 -24.74 -2.89
CA LYS A 545 -14.58 -26.13 -2.56
C LYS A 545 -13.71 -27.14 -3.33
N LYS A 546 -13.38 -26.84 -4.59
CA LYS A 546 -12.57 -27.71 -5.44
C LYS A 546 -11.12 -27.80 -4.97
N TRP A 547 -10.52 -26.67 -4.59
CA TRP A 547 -9.07 -26.61 -4.36
C TRP A 547 -8.66 -26.75 -2.89
N LYS A 548 -9.58 -26.62 -1.94
CA LYS A 548 -9.27 -26.71 -0.51
C LYS A 548 -8.54 -28.00 -0.10
N GLU A 549 -8.80 -29.13 -0.77
CA GLU A 549 -8.21 -30.43 -0.41
C GLU A 549 -6.76 -30.58 -0.85
N HIS A 550 -6.23 -29.66 -1.65
CA HIS A 550 -4.86 -29.78 -2.11
C HIS A 550 -3.88 -29.46 -0.98
N PRO A 551 -2.91 -30.35 -0.65
CA PRO A 551 -2.09 -30.20 0.55
C PRO A 551 -1.06 -29.06 0.48
N ALA A 552 -0.82 -28.48 -0.70
CA ALA A 552 -0.05 -27.26 -0.87
C ALA A 552 -0.75 -26.00 -0.32
N ILE A 553 -2.08 -26.01 -0.20
CA ILE A 553 -2.83 -24.81 0.22
C ILE A 553 -2.46 -24.44 1.65
N LEU A 554 -2.22 -23.13 1.84
CA LEU A 554 -2.10 -22.49 3.14
C LEU A 554 -3.31 -21.64 3.46
N GLY A 555 -3.92 -21.03 2.44
CA GLY A 555 -4.92 -20.00 2.61
C GLY A 555 -5.28 -19.29 1.32
N TRP A 556 -6.30 -18.46 1.43
CA TRP A 556 -6.87 -17.67 0.33
C TRP A 556 -6.34 -16.24 0.40
N TYR A 557 -5.55 -15.83 -0.59
CA TYR A 557 -5.12 -14.44 -0.74
C TYR A 557 -6.29 -13.60 -1.23
N MET A 558 -6.89 -12.80 -0.36
CA MET A 558 -8.16 -12.13 -0.61
C MET A 558 -8.04 -10.99 -1.60
N ALA A 559 -7.15 -10.05 -1.32
CA ALA A 559 -6.98 -8.85 -2.11
C ALA A 559 -5.59 -8.27 -1.93
N ASP A 560 -5.16 -7.53 -2.94
CA ASP A 560 -3.90 -6.80 -3.01
C ASP A 560 -4.19 -5.30 -2.87
N GLU A 561 -3.89 -4.73 -1.71
CA GLU A 561 -4.08 -3.31 -1.37
C GLU A 561 -5.51 -2.79 -1.68
N PRO A 562 -6.59 -3.38 -1.14
CA PRO A 562 -7.97 -3.04 -1.50
C PRO A 562 -8.38 -1.60 -1.16
N GLU A 563 -7.67 -0.90 -0.28
CA GLU A 563 -7.87 0.54 -0.06
C GLU A 563 -7.40 1.41 -1.24
N LEU A 564 -6.43 0.92 -2.01
CA LEU A 564 -5.82 1.64 -3.13
C LEU A 564 -6.56 1.44 -4.44
N ARG A 565 -7.46 0.46 -4.49
CA ARG A 565 -8.48 0.37 -5.53
C ARG A 565 -9.76 0.10 -4.75
N PRO A 566 -10.47 1.13 -4.27
CA PRO A 566 -11.27 1.11 -3.04
C PRO A 566 -12.39 0.05 -3.07
N ALA A 567 -12.04 -1.19 -2.80
CA ALA A 567 -12.95 -2.31 -2.90
C ALA A 567 -14.03 -2.16 -1.84
N LEU A 568 -15.26 -2.47 -2.21
CA LEU A 568 -16.40 -2.39 -1.31
C LEU A 568 -16.20 -3.36 -0.14
N PRO A 569 -16.10 -2.90 1.13
CA PRO A 569 -15.88 -3.79 2.28
C PRO A 569 -16.94 -4.88 2.40
N ALA A 570 -18.20 -4.56 2.08
CA ALA A 570 -19.29 -5.53 2.06
C ALA A 570 -19.07 -6.65 1.03
N ARG A 571 -18.44 -6.37 -0.12
CA ARG A 571 -18.05 -7.39 -1.09
C ARG A 571 -16.95 -8.29 -0.53
N MET A 572 -15.92 -7.69 0.08
CA MET A 572 -14.80 -8.43 0.65
C MET A 572 -15.25 -9.34 1.80
N ASN A 573 -16.12 -8.84 2.69
CA ASN A 573 -16.77 -9.63 3.72
C ASN A 573 -17.60 -10.79 3.13
N ALA A 574 -18.36 -10.54 2.05
CA ALA A 574 -19.13 -11.61 1.42
C ALA A 574 -18.25 -12.73 0.84
N ILE A 575 -17.09 -12.39 0.24
CA ILE A 575 -16.12 -13.39 -0.24
C ILE A 575 -15.49 -14.13 0.95
N TYR A 576 -15.15 -13.43 2.03
CA TYR A 576 -14.61 -14.02 3.25
C TYR A 576 -15.56 -15.06 3.84
N GLU A 577 -16.85 -14.73 3.96
CA GLU A 577 -17.85 -15.68 4.47
C GLU A 577 -18.01 -16.91 3.55
N ILE A 578 -17.96 -16.74 2.22
CA ILE A 578 -17.95 -17.89 1.29
C ILE A 578 -16.74 -18.79 1.55
N CYS A 579 -15.54 -18.21 1.70
CA CYS A 579 -14.32 -18.98 1.96
C CYS A 579 -14.42 -19.73 3.30
N LYS A 580 -14.87 -19.04 4.36
CA LYS A 580 -15.04 -19.60 5.70
C LYS A 580 -16.11 -20.71 5.76
N ASP A 581 -17.15 -20.62 4.94
CA ASP A 581 -18.22 -21.62 4.88
C ASP A 581 -17.80 -22.86 4.10
N GLU A 582 -17.23 -22.71 2.90
CA GLU A 582 -16.83 -23.83 2.04
C GLU A 582 -15.52 -24.49 2.47
N ASP A 583 -14.60 -23.68 2.99
CA ASP A 583 -13.27 -24.08 3.43
C ASP A 583 -12.96 -23.49 4.82
N PRO A 584 -13.57 -24.07 5.87
CA PRO A 584 -13.30 -23.64 7.24
C PRO A 584 -11.85 -23.92 7.65
N TYR A 585 -11.11 -24.79 6.94
CA TYR A 585 -9.80 -25.31 7.28
C TYR A 585 -8.63 -24.42 6.84
N HIS A 586 -8.86 -23.41 5.99
CA HIS A 586 -7.80 -22.50 5.56
C HIS A 586 -8.17 -21.02 5.81
N PRO A 587 -7.23 -20.19 6.29
CA PRO A 587 -7.43 -18.78 6.53
C PRO A 587 -7.57 -17.96 5.25
N CYS A 588 -8.24 -16.82 5.39
CA CYS A 588 -8.20 -15.73 4.43
C CYS A 588 -7.08 -14.75 4.84
N VAL A 589 -6.19 -14.45 3.90
CA VAL A 589 -5.04 -13.54 4.08
C VAL A 589 -5.25 -12.30 3.22
N LEU A 590 -5.09 -11.11 3.78
CA LEU A 590 -5.31 -9.85 3.05
C LEU A 590 -4.14 -8.89 3.29
N LEU A 591 -3.67 -8.26 2.22
CA LEU A 591 -2.57 -7.30 2.24
C LEU A 591 -3.10 -5.86 2.13
N ASN A 592 -2.58 -4.98 3.00
CA ASN A 592 -2.94 -3.55 3.10
C ASN A 592 -1.68 -2.66 3.00
N ASP A 593 -1.79 -1.52 2.32
CA ASP A 593 -0.72 -0.49 2.18
C ASP A 593 -0.85 0.64 3.22
N THR A 594 -2.01 0.72 3.90
CA THR A 594 -2.34 1.81 4.83
C THR A 594 -2.94 1.31 6.15
N ILE A 595 -2.71 2.05 7.23
CA ILE A 595 -3.38 1.81 8.53
C ILE A 595 -4.90 1.95 8.37
N GLY A 596 -5.38 2.95 7.60
CA GLY A 596 -6.80 3.10 7.32
C GLY A 596 -7.41 1.88 6.63
N GLY A 597 -6.68 1.27 5.68
CA GLY A 597 -7.05 0.02 5.04
C GLY A 597 -7.13 -1.14 6.01
N ILE A 598 -6.15 -1.30 6.90
CA ILE A 598 -6.18 -2.31 7.97
C ILE A 598 -7.49 -2.22 8.75
N TYR A 599 -7.85 -1.05 9.29
CA TYR A 599 -9.10 -0.87 10.03
C TYR A 599 -10.34 -1.13 9.17
N LYS A 600 -10.32 -0.72 7.90
CA LYS A 600 -11.46 -0.84 6.98
C LYS A 600 -11.76 -2.28 6.59
N TYR A 601 -10.75 -3.14 6.48
CA TYR A 601 -10.88 -4.52 5.97
C TYR A 601 -10.56 -5.61 7.01
N ILE A 602 -10.32 -5.25 8.28
CA ILE A 602 -9.93 -6.21 9.34
C ILE A 602 -10.93 -7.36 9.53
N ASP A 603 -12.22 -7.12 9.22
CA ASP A 603 -13.28 -8.11 9.35
C ASP A 603 -13.36 -9.06 8.13
N SER A 604 -12.65 -8.77 7.03
CA SER A 604 -12.63 -9.58 5.80
C SER A 604 -11.45 -10.57 5.73
N LEU A 605 -10.74 -10.79 6.84
CA LEU A 605 -9.51 -11.57 6.89
C LEU A 605 -9.36 -12.35 8.20
N ASP A 606 -8.50 -13.37 8.21
CA ASP A 606 -8.02 -14.04 9.42
C ASP A 606 -6.57 -13.62 9.76
N ILE A 607 -5.76 -13.42 8.72
CA ILE A 607 -4.36 -12.98 8.80
C ILE A 607 -4.22 -11.69 8.00
N ALA A 608 -3.73 -10.63 8.63
CA ALA A 608 -3.38 -9.40 7.96
C ALA A 608 -1.89 -9.44 7.61
N ASP A 609 -1.56 -9.16 6.35
CA ASP A 609 -0.21 -9.26 5.80
C ASP A 609 0.17 -7.99 5.03
N PRO A 610 0.28 -6.84 5.71
CA PRO A 610 0.44 -5.56 5.05
C PRO A 610 1.85 -5.35 4.51
N ASP A 611 1.99 -4.37 3.63
CA ASP A 611 3.25 -4.02 2.96
C ASP A 611 3.78 -2.61 3.31
N PRO A 612 4.30 -2.42 4.55
CA PRO A 612 4.69 -1.11 5.07
C PRO A 612 6.03 -0.61 4.51
N TYR A 613 6.10 -0.21 3.25
CA TYR A 613 7.36 0.15 2.60
C TYR A 613 7.92 1.54 3.00
N PRO A 614 9.16 1.63 3.57
CA PRO A 614 9.78 2.90 3.95
C PRO A 614 10.39 3.73 2.81
N LYS A 615 10.68 3.11 1.65
CA LYS A 615 11.26 3.73 0.44
C LYS A 615 12.63 4.40 0.67
N PHE A 616 13.71 3.79 0.20
CA PHE A 616 15.08 4.22 0.49
C PHE A 616 15.68 5.08 -0.61
N LEU A 617 16.31 6.20 -0.26
CA LEU A 617 16.91 7.14 -1.21
C LEU A 617 18.33 6.73 -1.61
N GLU A 618 18.73 6.90 -2.87
CA GLU A 618 20.06 6.49 -3.39
C GLU A 618 21.22 7.04 -2.54
N ASN A 619 21.12 8.30 -2.11
CA ASN A 619 22.12 9.00 -1.30
C ASN A 619 21.61 9.31 0.11
N GLY A 620 20.68 8.51 0.64
CA GLY A 620 20.04 8.80 1.92
C GLY A 620 19.47 7.58 2.63
N LEU A 621 18.67 7.88 3.66
CA LEU A 621 17.93 6.91 4.46
C LEU A 621 16.52 6.69 3.87
N ALA A 622 15.63 6.10 4.65
CA ALA A 622 14.23 5.98 4.27
C ALA A 622 13.57 7.36 4.11
N SER A 623 12.77 7.53 3.05
CA SER A 623 12.00 8.73 2.75
C SER A 623 10.68 8.78 3.51
N LEU A 624 10.18 7.62 3.94
CA LEU A 624 9.13 7.49 4.94
C LEU A 624 9.72 6.92 6.24
N PRO A 625 9.15 7.23 7.41
CA PRO A 625 9.66 6.73 8.68
C PRO A 625 9.74 5.19 8.71
N ILE A 626 10.90 4.64 9.04
CA ILE A 626 11.12 3.18 9.03
C ILE A 626 10.28 2.47 10.09
N GLU A 627 9.91 3.17 11.17
CA GLU A 627 9.04 2.66 12.24
C GLU A 627 7.62 2.33 11.77
N LYS A 628 7.23 2.74 10.55
CA LYS A 628 5.94 2.40 9.93
C LYS A 628 5.72 0.88 9.93
N VAL A 629 6.78 0.08 9.77
CA VAL A 629 6.67 -1.39 9.77
C VAL A 629 6.09 -1.90 11.09
N GLY A 630 6.68 -1.52 12.23
CA GLY A 630 6.14 -1.89 13.55
C GLY A 630 4.76 -1.28 13.82
N GLN A 631 4.52 -0.03 13.40
CA GLN A 631 3.22 0.63 13.57
C GLN A 631 2.09 -0.13 12.87
N PHE A 632 2.31 -0.69 11.69
CA PHE A 632 1.29 -1.46 10.98
C PHE A 632 0.89 -2.71 11.76
N ILE A 633 1.88 -3.45 12.26
CA ILE A 633 1.66 -4.64 13.09
C ILE A 633 0.88 -4.30 14.36
N GLU A 634 1.25 -3.23 15.07
CA GLU A 634 0.51 -2.78 16.25
C GLU A 634 -0.95 -2.40 15.93
N ASN A 635 -1.19 -1.80 14.77
CA ASN A 635 -2.54 -1.40 14.37
C ASN A 635 -3.40 -2.60 13.93
N ILE A 636 -2.82 -3.69 13.43
CA ILE A 636 -3.55 -4.95 13.21
C ILE A 636 -4.12 -5.48 14.54
N PHE A 637 -3.30 -5.52 15.59
CA PHE A 637 -3.77 -5.99 16.90
C PHE A 637 -4.84 -5.08 17.51
N LYS A 638 -4.71 -3.76 17.34
CA LYS A 638 -5.73 -2.79 17.77
C LYS A 638 -7.04 -2.94 16.98
N ALA A 639 -6.97 -2.96 15.64
CA ALA A 639 -8.14 -3.11 14.78
C ALA A 639 -8.82 -4.46 14.98
N GLY A 640 -8.03 -5.54 15.05
CA GLY A 640 -8.49 -6.91 15.22
C GLY A 640 -8.81 -7.30 16.66
N LYS A 641 -8.70 -6.36 17.62
CA LYS A 641 -8.95 -6.58 19.06
C LYS A 641 -8.21 -7.80 19.62
N ASN A 642 -6.96 -8.00 19.21
CA ASN A 642 -6.14 -9.17 19.52
C ASN A 642 -6.78 -10.51 19.12
N ARG A 643 -7.50 -10.55 18.00
CA ARG A 643 -8.09 -11.78 17.42
C ARG A 643 -7.65 -12.10 16.00
N LYS A 644 -6.76 -11.27 15.44
CA LYS A 644 -6.22 -11.42 14.09
C LYS A 644 -4.72 -11.62 14.19
N ILE A 645 -4.17 -12.45 13.32
CA ILE A 645 -2.72 -12.62 13.20
C ILE A 645 -2.15 -11.48 12.35
N ALA A 646 -0.94 -11.04 12.70
CA ALA A 646 -0.16 -10.11 11.91
C ALA A 646 1.04 -10.84 11.28
N TRP A 647 1.08 -10.87 9.95
CA TRP A 647 2.28 -11.10 9.14
C TRP A 647 2.80 -9.76 8.62
N ALA A 648 3.85 -9.78 7.82
CA ALA A 648 4.37 -8.60 7.14
C ALA A 648 4.89 -8.96 5.75
N THR A 649 4.74 -8.02 4.83
CA THR A 649 5.36 -7.98 3.51
C THR A 649 6.36 -6.82 3.44
N PRO A 650 7.57 -6.93 4.01
CA PRO A 650 8.50 -5.79 4.04
C PRO A 650 9.15 -5.55 2.66
N GLN A 651 9.73 -4.37 2.48
CA GLN A 651 10.38 -3.97 1.22
C GLN A 651 11.61 -4.85 0.96
N GLY A 652 11.58 -5.71 -0.05
CA GLY A 652 12.71 -6.53 -0.49
C GLY A 652 13.22 -6.19 -1.89
N PHE A 653 12.98 -4.95 -2.34
CA PHE A 653 13.19 -4.50 -3.71
C PHE A 653 13.53 -3.00 -3.79
N ASN A 654 13.89 -2.52 -4.98
CA ASN A 654 14.09 -1.10 -5.27
C ASN A 654 12.86 -0.49 -5.97
N TYR A 655 12.31 0.58 -5.41
CA TYR A 655 11.25 1.36 -6.06
C TYR A 655 11.70 2.08 -7.35
N GLY A 656 13.01 2.26 -7.54
CA GLY A 656 13.62 2.70 -8.79
C GLY A 656 13.20 1.82 -9.98
N ASP A 657 13.19 0.50 -9.79
CA ASP A 657 12.78 -0.50 -10.79
C ASP A 657 11.29 -0.36 -11.18
N TYR A 658 10.54 0.44 -10.43
CA TYR A 658 9.13 0.72 -10.65
C TYR A 658 8.87 2.17 -11.08
N GLY A 659 9.93 2.94 -11.36
CA GLY A 659 9.89 4.30 -11.89
C GLY A 659 9.98 5.40 -10.84
N THR A 660 10.26 5.07 -9.58
CA THR A 660 10.47 6.08 -8.54
C THR A 660 11.89 6.61 -8.60
N ILE A 661 12.04 7.89 -8.95
CA ILE A 661 13.34 8.53 -9.13
C ILE A 661 14.10 8.58 -7.79
N ASN A 662 15.44 8.50 -7.83
CA ASN A 662 16.32 8.66 -6.66
C ASN A 662 16.03 7.65 -5.53
N ASN A 663 15.74 6.40 -5.90
CA ASN A 663 15.47 5.31 -4.95
C ASN A 663 16.47 4.16 -5.14
N ARG A 664 16.76 3.48 -4.03
CA ARG A 664 17.57 2.26 -3.98
C ARG A 664 16.83 1.14 -3.25
N ALA A 665 17.32 -0.07 -3.43
CA ALA A 665 16.99 -1.19 -2.55
C ALA A 665 17.53 -0.94 -1.12
N PRO A 666 16.86 -1.49 -0.09
CA PRO A 666 17.38 -1.47 1.27
C PRO A 666 18.69 -2.25 1.42
N ASP A 667 19.55 -1.78 2.31
CA ASP A 667 20.74 -2.53 2.74
C ASP A 667 20.37 -3.60 3.78
N PHE A 668 21.31 -4.51 4.10
CA PHE A 668 21.05 -5.58 5.08
C PHE A 668 20.62 -5.08 6.46
N ARG A 669 21.17 -3.95 6.92
CA ARG A 669 20.84 -3.39 8.23
C ARG A 669 19.40 -2.89 8.26
N GLU A 670 18.97 -2.22 7.21
CA GLU A 670 17.58 -1.76 7.02
C GLU A 670 16.61 -2.95 6.93
N LEU A 671 16.97 -4.01 6.21
CA LEU A 671 16.21 -5.27 6.13
C LEU A 671 16.06 -5.92 7.52
N ARG A 672 17.17 -6.06 8.25
CA ARG A 672 17.19 -6.62 9.62
C ARG A 672 16.31 -5.78 10.54
N ASN A 673 16.42 -4.46 10.48
CA ASN A 673 15.58 -3.55 11.26
C ASN A 673 14.08 -3.75 11.00
N MET A 674 13.66 -3.75 9.72
CA MET A 674 12.25 -3.93 9.34
C MET A 674 11.67 -5.24 9.90
N GLN A 675 12.41 -6.36 9.79
CA GLN A 675 11.97 -7.65 10.32
C GLN A 675 11.84 -7.61 11.85
N TYR A 676 12.88 -7.15 12.56
CA TYR A 676 12.90 -7.28 14.01
C TYR A 676 12.01 -6.27 14.72
N GLN A 677 11.77 -5.09 14.14
CA GLN A 677 10.73 -4.21 14.65
C GLN A 677 9.33 -4.82 14.48
N ALA A 678 9.08 -5.57 13.40
CA ALA A 678 7.82 -6.29 13.22
C ALA A 678 7.67 -7.41 14.26
N ILE A 679 8.73 -8.18 14.55
CA ILE A 679 8.73 -9.21 15.60
C ILE A 679 8.48 -8.58 16.99
N ILE A 680 9.15 -7.47 17.30
CA ILE A 680 8.89 -6.69 18.53
C ILE A 680 7.43 -6.23 18.59
N ALA A 681 6.80 -5.90 17.47
CA ALA A 681 5.38 -5.55 17.45
C ALA A 681 4.44 -6.76 17.58
N GLY A 682 4.91 -7.98 17.30
CA GLY A 682 4.17 -9.24 17.46
C GLY A 682 3.93 -10.02 16.16
N CYS A 683 4.64 -9.66 15.09
CA CYS A 683 4.56 -10.34 13.80
C CYS A 683 5.04 -11.80 13.89
N THR A 684 4.32 -12.72 13.26
CA THR A 684 4.60 -14.17 13.29
C THR A 684 4.83 -14.80 11.91
N GLY A 685 4.92 -13.99 10.85
CA GLY A 685 5.17 -14.47 9.48
C GLY A 685 5.59 -13.37 8.51
N PHE A 686 6.32 -13.75 7.46
CA PHE A 686 6.92 -12.84 6.49
C PHE A 686 6.73 -13.31 5.04
N THR A 687 6.21 -12.44 4.18
CA THR A 687 5.98 -12.69 2.75
C THR A 687 6.63 -11.56 1.93
N TRP A 688 7.93 -11.62 1.70
CA TRP A 688 8.70 -10.53 1.09
C TRP A 688 8.24 -10.22 -0.35
N TYR A 689 8.19 -8.93 -0.72
CA TYR A 689 7.85 -8.48 -2.07
C TYR A 689 9.09 -7.95 -2.80
N THR A 690 9.41 -8.36 -4.02
CA THR A 690 9.15 -9.70 -4.61
C THR A 690 10.48 -10.40 -4.84
N TYR A 691 10.44 -11.72 -4.99
CA TYR A 691 11.66 -12.50 -5.20
C TYR A 691 12.46 -12.03 -6.42
N ASN A 692 11.77 -11.80 -7.56
CA ASN A 692 12.43 -11.33 -8.78
C ASN A 692 13.06 -9.94 -8.65
N GLY A 693 12.43 -9.05 -7.88
CA GLY A 693 12.99 -7.72 -7.58
C GLY A 693 14.26 -7.80 -6.73
N SER A 694 14.38 -8.81 -5.88
CA SER A 694 15.58 -8.98 -5.03
C SER A 694 16.82 -9.44 -5.81
N LEU A 695 16.65 -10.08 -6.98
CA LEU A 695 17.76 -10.75 -7.69
C LEU A 695 18.87 -9.80 -8.16
N CYS A 696 18.58 -8.51 -8.39
CA CYS A 696 19.60 -7.52 -8.76
C CYS A 696 20.37 -6.98 -7.53
N TYR A 697 19.89 -7.24 -6.31
CA TYR A 697 20.36 -6.61 -5.09
C TYR A 697 20.85 -7.66 -4.09
N PRO A 698 22.17 -7.92 -3.99
CA PRO A 698 22.71 -8.93 -3.08
C PRO A 698 22.30 -8.72 -1.63
N ASP A 699 22.20 -7.47 -1.16
CA ASP A 699 21.66 -7.16 0.17
C ASP A 699 20.24 -7.71 0.37
N CYS A 700 19.36 -7.58 -0.62
CA CYS A 700 18.02 -8.16 -0.55
C CYS A 700 18.05 -9.68 -0.71
N LYS A 701 18.66 -10.20 -1.77
CA LYS A 701 18.66 -11.64 -2.07
C LYS A 701 19.33 -12.46 -0.96
N ASP A 702 20.60 -12.19 -0.67
CA ASP A 702 21.37 -12.94 0.32
C ASP A 702 20.99 -12.52 1.75
N GLY A 703 20.67 -11.24 1.97
CA GLY A 703 20.28 -10.75 3.29
C GLY A 703 18.93 -11.28 3.77
N ILE A 704 17.89 -11.33 2.91
CA ILE A 704 16.60 -11.91 3.29
C ILE A 704 16.70 -13.43 3.48
N ALA A 705 17.54 -14.11 2.70
CA ALA A 705 17.85 -15.53 2.91
C ALA A 705 18.53 -15.75 4.27
N PHE A 706 19.44 -14.87 4.68
CA PHE A 706 20.03 -14.89 6.01
C PHE A 706 18.99 -14.63 7.11
N LEU A 707 18.11 -13.63 6.92
CA LEU A 707 17.06 -13.30 7.88
C LEU A 707 16.05 -14.44 8.07
N CYS A 708 15.77 -15.23 7.02
CA CYS A 708 14.97 -16.45 7.12
C CYS A 708 15.65 -17.50 8.01
N LYS A 709 16.95 -17.71 7.83
CA LYS A 709 17.74 -18.63 8.66
C LYS A 709 17.82 -18.14 10.11
N GLU A 710 18.04 -16.84 10.31
CA GLU A 710 18.11 -16.22 11.64
C GLU A 710 16.77 -16.31 12.36
N ALA A 711 15.65 -16.04 11.67
CA ALA A 711 14.30 -16.23 12.21
C ALA A 711 14.02 -17.68 12.60
N ASN A 712 14.58 -18.66 11.88
CA ASN A 712 14.49 -20.07 12.25
C ASN A 712 15.37 -20.44 13.46
N VAL A 713 16.53 -19.79 13.65
CA VAL A 713 17.34 -19.95 14.87
C VAL A 713 16.57 -19.48 16.11
N ILE A 714 15.81 -18.39 15.98
CA ILE A 714 15.00 -17.83 17.07
C ILE A 714 13.50 -18.17 16.96
N ARG A 715 13.14 -19.25 16.26
CA ARG A 715 11.76 -19.58 15.89
C ARG A 715 10.79 -19.56 17.08
N ASP A 716 11.21 -20.10 18.22
CA ASP A 716 10.37 -20.20 19.41
C ASP A 716 10.01 -18.83 20.01
N ILE A 717 10.83 -17.81 19.78
CA ILE A 717 10.57 -16.42 20.19
C ILE A 717 9.56 -15.78 19.24
N VAL A 718 9.79 -15.93 17.93
CA VAL A 718 8.90 -15.38 16.90
C VAL A 718 7.50 -15.99 17.06
N LEU A 719 7.41 -17.28 17.39
CA LEU A 719 6.18 -18.00 17.67
C LEU A 719 5.79 -17.96 19.17
N SER A 720 6.10 -16.88 19.88
CA SER A 720 5.63 -16.60 21.24
C SER A 720 5.21 -15.13 21.42
N PRO A 721 4.42 -14.54 20.51
CA PRO A 721 4.18 -13.09 20.51
C PRO A 721 3.47 -12.59 21.77
N THR A 722 2.64 -13.43 22.42
CA THR A 722 1.92 -13.11 23.67
C THR A 722 2.80 -13.15 24.93
N LYS A 723 3.97 -13.79 24.87
CA LYS A 723 4.93 -13.86 25.98
C LYS A 723 5.91 -12.69 26.01
N ARG A 724 5.81 -11.78 25.03
CA ARG A 724 6.65 -10.59 24.92
C ARG A 724 6.41 -9.63 26.07
N ILE A 725 7.49 -9.12 26.65
CA ILE A 725 7.45 -8.01 27.60
C ILE A 725 8.14 -6.80 26.97
N ASN A 726 7.42 -5.71 26.73
CA ASN A 726 8.02 -4.49 26.20
C ASN A 726 8.98 -3.86 27.24
N ILE A 727 10.15 -3.44 26.78
CA ILE A 727 11.19 -2.82 27.63
C ILE A 727 11.18 -1.31 27.42
N GLU A 728 11.18 -0.54 28.51
CA GLU A 728 11.44 0.90 28.45
C GLU A 728 12.92 1.15 28.16
N THR A 729 13.20 2.02 27.20
CA THR A 729 14.56 2.28 26.68
C THR A 729 15.09 3.67 27.00
N GLY A 730 14.22 4.55 27.52
CA GLY A 730 14.50 5.98 27.73
C GLY A 730 14.43 6.84 26.45
N ASP A 731 14.31 6.23 25.27
CA ASP A 731 14.11 6.92 23.99
C ASP A 731 13.04 6.19 23.16
N THR A 732 11.96 6.89 22.81
CA THR A 732 10.84 6.31 22.08
C THR A 732 11.19 5.75 20.71
N SER A 733 12.31 6.17 20.10
CA SER A 733 12.80 5.64 18.82
C SER A 733 13.52 4.30 18.94
N VAL A 734 13.95 3.91 20.15
CA VAL A 734 14.53 2.59 20.40
C VAL A 734 13.43 1.69 20.96
N LYS A 735 13.04 0.67 20.21
CA LYS A 735 12.04 -0.33 20.64
C LYS A 735 12.76 -1.57 21.12
N ALA A 736 12.31 -2.16 22.21
CA ALA A 736 12.88 -3.39 22.72
C ALA A 736 11.83 -4.30 23.38
N ALA A 737 12.09 -5.60 23.29
CA ALA A 737 11.24 -6.67 23.80
C ALA A 737 12.07 -7.72 24.51
N TYR A 738 11.66 -8.11 25.71
CA TYR A 738 12.24 -9.20 26.51
C TYR A 738 11.36 -10.44 26.41
N TYR A 739 12.00 -11.60 26.27
CA TYR A 739 11.37 -12.91 26.27
C TYR A 739 12.06 -13.80 27.29
N LYS A 740 11.33 -14.13 28.34
CA LYS A 740 11.84 -14.92 29.47
C LYS A 740 11.68 -16.41 29.20
N ASN A 741 12.75 -17.17 29.44
CA ASN A 741 12.78 -18.63 29.47
C ASN A 741 12.04 -19.28 28.28
N ILE A 742 12.36 -18.81 27.07
CA ILE A 742 11.91 -19.42 25.83
C ILE A 742 12.96 -20.44 25.41
N ALA A 743 12.55 -21.71 25.38
CA ALA A 743 13.44 -22.85 25.15
C ALA A 743 14.66 -22.86 26.10
N GLY A 744 14.43 -22.55 27.39
CA GLY A 744 15.48 -22.55 28.42
C GLY A 744 16.41 -21.34 28.40
N ASN A 745 16.14 -20.33 27.58
CA ASN A 745 17.00 -19.17 27.41
C ASN A 745 16.22 -17.85 27.49
N ASP A 746 16.91 -16.81 27.90
CA ASP A 746 16.39 -15.45 27.94
C ASP A 746 16.87 -14.67 26.72
N TRP A 747 16.02 -13.77 26.24
CA TRP A 747 16.25 -13.04 24.99
C TRP A 747 15.80 -11.60 25.07
N ILE A 748 16.53 -10.71 24.39
CA ILE A 748 16.11 -9.34 24.13
C ILE A 748 16.28 -9.07 22.65
N ILE A 749 15.26 -8.50 22.01
CA ILE A 749 15.35 -7.93 20.67
C ILE A 749 15.23 -6.42 20.83
N ALA A 750 16.17 -5.64 20.30
CA ALA A 750 16.16 -4.19 20.33
C ALA A 750 16.49 -3.60 18.96
N VAL A 751 15.77 -2.55 18.57
CA VAL A 751 15.93 -1.85 17.29
C VAL A 751 15.96 -0.34 17.49
N ASN A 752 16.86 0.35 16.81
CA ASN A 752 16.86 1.81 16.73
C ASN A 752 16.18 2.27 15.44
N ASN A 753 14.99 2.85 15.52
CA ASN A 753 14.27 3.36 14.35
C ASN A 753 14.64 4.79 13.98
N ALA A 754 15.56 5.44 14.71
CA ALA A 754 15.98 6.80 14.39
C ALA A 754 16.95 6.87 13.22
N THR A 755 16.93 8.01 12.55
CA THR A 755 17.93 8.45 11.55
C THR A 755 19.22 8.96 12.19
N THR A 756 19.41 8.74 13.49
CA THR A 756 20.56 9.16 14.29
C THR A 756 20.99 8.04 15.23
N GLU A 757 22.25 8.05 15.65
CA GLU A 757 22.73 7.16 16.71
C GLU A 757 22.00 7.43 18.02
N LYS A 758 21.73 6.38 18.79
CA LYS A 758 21.01 6.47 20.07
C LYS A 758 21.73 5.72 21.16
N LYS A 759 21.89 6.36 22.32
CA LYS A 759 22.26 5.66 23.56
C LYS A 759 20.98 5.28 24.27
N ALA A 760 20.75 3.99 24.48
CA ALA A 760 19.57 3.49 25.18
C ALA A 760 19.96 2.57 26.33
N LYS A 761 19.09 2.56 27.35
CA LYS A 761 19.22 1.73 28.54
C LYS A 761 18.10 0.71 28.54
N LEU A 762 18.42 -0.56 28.33
CA LEU A 762 17.47 -1.67 28.37
C LEU A 762 17.41 -2.20 29.79
N VAL A 763 16.26 -2.08 30.46
CA VAL A 763 16.06 -2.51 31.84
C VAL A 763 15.20 -3.77 31.86
N LEU A 764 15.78 -4.88 32.32
CA LEU A 764 15.06 -6.14 32.48
C LEU A 764 14.01 -6.05 33.60
N PRO A 765 12.86 -6.74 33.46
CA PRO A 765 11.82 -6.77 34.50
C PRO A 765 12.29 -7.36 35.83
N GLU A 766 13.28 -8.25 35.81
CA GLU A 766 13.85 -8.89 36.99
C GLU A 766 15.34 -8.54 37.15
N LYS A 767 15.74 -8.22 38.38
CA LYS A 767 17.11 -7.83 38.70
C LYS A 767 17.95 -9.08 38.98
N ASN A 768 18.81 -9.45 38.03
CA ASN A 768 19.84 -10.46 38.23
C ASN A 768 21.18 -9.83 38.64
N THR A 769 22.09 -10.66 39.16
CA THR A 769 23.51 -10.36 39.34
C THR A 769 24.19 -10.14 37.97
N THR A 770 25.48 -9.80 37.95
CA THR A 770 26.18 -9.61 36.67
C THR A 770 26.26 -10.95 35.91
N GLU A 771 25.73 -10.97 34.69
CA GLU A 771 25.65 -12.18 33.85
C GLU A 771 26.16 -11.90 32.43
N LYS A 772 26.83 -12.90 31.84
CA LYS A 772 27.35 -12.81 30.46
C LYS A 772 26.27 -13.23 29.46
N TRP A 773 25.98 -12.35 28.50
CA TRP A 773 25.06 -12.60 27.39
C TRP A 773 25.78 -12.53 26.05
N TYR A 774 25.20 -13.12 25.02
CA TYR A 774 25.75 -13.20 23.66
C TYR A 774 24.91 -12.38 22.70
N VAL A 775 25.52 -11.88 21.62
CA VAL A 775 24.82 -11.16 20.57
C VAL A 775 24.64 -12.06 19.37
N LEU A 776 23.39 -12.26 18.96
CA LEU A 776 23.01 -13.19 17.91
C LEU A 776 23.73 -12.85 16.60
N SER A 777 24.44 -13.85 16.08
CA SER A 777 25.10 -13.80 14.77
C SER A 777 26.29 -12.85 14.66
N GLU A 778 26.79 -12.29 15.77
CA GLU A 778 27.83 -11.24 15.74
C GLU A 778 29.17 -11.65 16.36
N GLY A 779 29.28 -12.87 16.90
CA GLY A 779 30.53 -13.38 17.45
C GLY A 779 31.06 -12.61 18.66
N ARG A 780 30.20 -11.84 19.34
CA ARG A 780 30.55 -11.05 20.54
C ARG A 780 29.60 -11.31 21.70
N SER A 781 30.04 -10.93 22.89
CA SER A 781 29.29 -11.03 24.15
C SER A 781 29.29 -9.72 24.90
N ILE A 782 28.29 -9.52 25.76
CA ILE A 782 28.15 -8.36 26.65
C ILE A 782 28.00 -8.81 28.11
N GLU A 783 28.25 -7.89 29.04
CA GLU A 783 27.91 -8.06 30.45
C GLU A 783 26.60 -7.32 30.75
N VAL A 784 25.62 -8.02 31.32
CA VAL A 784 24.40 -7.43 31.85
C VAL A 784 24.63 -7.10 33.31
N LYS A 785 24.55 -5.81 33.68
CA LYS A 785 24.87 -5.36 35.05
C LYS A 785 23.59 -4.96 35.77
N ASN A 786 23.26 -5.67 36.85
CA ASN A 786 22.05 -5.43 37.65
C ASN A 786 20.76 -5.40 36.79
N GLY A 787 20.63 -6.36 35.87
CA GLY A 787 19.51 -6.42 34.93
C GLY A 787 19.45 -5.27 33.92
N THR A 788 20.56 -4.56 33.68
CA THR A 788 20.61 -3.42 32.75
C THR A 788 21.66 -3.63 31.67
N ILE A 789 21.30 -3.26 30.44
CA ILE A 789 22.21 -3.12 29.29
C ILE A 789 22.22 -1.66 28.87
N GLU A 790 23.38 -1.02 28.88
CA GLU A 790 23.59 0.27 28.19
C GLU A 790 24.25 0.00 26.85
N HIS A 791 23.63 0.45 25.76
CA HIS A 791 24.13 0.23 24.41
C HIS A 791 24.03 1.51 23.58
N LYS A 792 25.01 1.72 22.69
CA LYS A 792 25.03 2.80 21.71
C LYS A 792 24.67 2.21 20.34
N PHE A 793 23.41 2.35 19.96
CA PHE A 793 22.86 1.86 18.71
C PHE A 793 23.25 2.78 17.55
N GLY A 794 23.71 2.20 16.45
CA GLY A 794 23.86 2.90 15.18
C GLY A 794 22.51 3.33 14.59
N ILE A 795 22.55 4.08 13.48
CA ILE A 795 21.34 4.41 12.69
C ILE A 795 20.72 3.10 12.18
N TYR A 796 19.42 2.88 12.42
CA TYR A 796 18.69 1.66 12.00
C TYR A 796 19.24 0.34 12.54
N ASP A 797 19.98 0.40 13.63
CA ASP A 797 20.66 -0.76 14.18
C ASP A 797 19.69 -1.76 14.81
N THR A 798 20.07 -3.03 14.81
CA THR A 798 19.31 -4.14 15.39
C THR A 798 20.22 -5.03 16.21
N GLU A 799 19.88 -5.19 17.49
CA GLU A 799 20.63 -5.99 18.44
C GLU A 799 19.74 -7.08 19.02
N ILE A 800 20.26 -8.31 19.07
CA ILE A 800 19.55 -9.43 19.68
C ILE A 800 20.47 -10.08 20.71
N TYR A 801 20.10 -9.94 21.98
CA TYR A 801 20.85 -10.48 23.11
C TYR A 801 20.23 -11.80 23.55
N THR A 802 21.06 -12.78 23.90
CA THR A 802 20.62 -14.08 24.39
C THR A 802 21.56 -14.68 25.42
N THR A 803 21.03 -15.50 26.33
CA THR A 803 21.84 -16.37 27.18
C THR A 803 22.35 -17.60 26.43
N SER A 804 21.80 -17.91 25.24
CA SER A 804 22.19 -19.07 24.43
C SER A 804 23.42 -18.78 23.57
N LYS A 805 24.59 -19.26 24.03
CA LYS A 805 25.82 -19.22 23.21
C LYS A 805 25.65 -19.99 21.90
N GLU A 806 25.04 -21.18 21.97
CA GLU A 806 24.84 -22.04 20.80
C GLU A 806 24.03 -21.33 19.72
N ALA A 807 22.92 -20.67 20.08
CA ALA A 807 22.13 -19.93 19.10
C ALA A 807 22.89 -18.72 18.54
N ALA A 808 23.63 -18.01 19.39
CA ALA A 808 24.42 -16.84 18.99
C ALA A 808 25.49 -17.14 17.94
N GLU A 809 26.04 -18.35 17.93
CA GLU A 809 27.14 -18.77 17.05
C GLU A 809 26.68 -19.56 15.80
N LYS A 810 25.36 -19.80 15.62
CA LYS A 810 24.83 -20.57 14.48
C LYS A 810 25.00 -19.88 13.12
N LEU A 811 25.01 -18.55 13.11
CA LEU A 811 25.10 -17.72 11.91
C LEU A 811 26.13 -16.60 12.13
N SER A 812 26.52 -15.91 11.07
CA SER A 812 27.53 -14.86 11.10
C SER A 812 27.15 -13.72 10.14
N VAL A 813 26.83 -12.55 10.71
CA VAL A 813 26.57 -11.33 9.95
C VAL A 813 27.83 -10.90 9.19
N ALA A 814 29.02 -11.07 9.79
CA ALA A 814 30.28 -10.74 9.14
C ALA A 814 30.50 -11.56 7.86
N ASP A 815 30.20 -12.87 7.89
CA ASP A 815 30.33 -13.74 6.71
C ASP A 815 29.30 -13.39 5.62
N LEU A 816 28.07 -13.03 6.02
CA LEU A 816 27.06 -12.52 5.09
C LEU A 816 27.55 -11.26 4.38
N LEU A 817 28.00 -10.25 5.13
CA LEU A 817 28.44 -8.97 4.58
C LEU A 817 29.63 -9.17 3.62
N LYS A 818 30.58 -10.05 3.99
CA LYS A 818 31.68 -10.44 3.10
C LYS A 818 31.18 -11.08 1.81
N ARG A 819 30.23 -12.01 1.88
CA ARG A 819 29.61 -12.64 0.70
C ARG A 819 28.91 -11.61 -0.19
N ILE A 820 28.15 -10.68 0.40
CA ILE A 820 27.49 -9.60 -0.35
C ILE A 820 28.52 -8.77 -1.11
N GLU A 821 29.64 -8.39 -0.48
CA GLU A 821 30.72 -7.67 -1.14
C GLU A 821 31.37 -8.48 -2.27
N GLU A 822 31.58 -9.78 -2.07
CA GLU A 822 32.11 -10.69 -3.09
C GLU A 822 31.17 -10.78 -4.31
N VAL A 823 29.85 -10.89 -4.08
CA VAL A 823 28.85 -10.89 -5.16
C VAL A 823 28.83 -9.55 -5.88
N LYS A 824 28.84 -8.42 -5.17
CA LYS A 824 28.92 -7.08 -5.79
C LYS A 824 30.17 -6.90 -6.64
N LYS A 825 31.33 -7.33 -6.15
CA LYS A 825 32.58 -7.33 -6.93
C LYS A 825 32.48 -8.23 -8.14
N SER A 826 31.78 -9.36 -8.03
CA SER A 826 31.54 -10.27 -9.14
C SER A 826 30.68 -9.66 -10.24
N TYR A 827 29.94 -8.57 -10.03
CA TYR A 827 29.20 -7.89 -11.09
C TYR A 827 30.08 -7.00 -11.95
N ILE A 828 31.27 -6.64 -11.47
CA ILE A 828 32.24 -5.86 -12.24
C ILE A 828 32.98 -6.81 -13.19
N ARG A 829 32.78 -6.64 -14.51
CA ARG A 829 33.45 -7.42 -15.56
C ARG A 829 34.69 -6.66 -16.04
N PRO A 830 35.91 -7.20 -15.87
CA PRO A 830 37.11 -6.55 -16.36
C PRO A 830 37.03 -6.28 -17.88
N GLY A 831 37.18 -5.01 -18.26
CA GLY A 831 37.17 -4.57 -19.65
C GLY A 831 35.79 -4.36 -20.27
N ASP A 832 34.70 -4.60 -19.53
CA ASP A 832 33.37 -4.19 -19.95
C ASP A 832 33.21 -2.68 -19.78
N ILE A 833 32.88 -2.02 -20.89
CA ILE A 833 32.73 -0.57 -20.99
C ILE A 833 31.27 -0.15 -21.15
N ALA A 834 30.30 -1.06 -21.08
CA ALA A 834 28.88 -0.72 -21.31
C ALA A 834 28.36 0.37 -20.35
N LYS A 835 28.74 0.31 -19.07
CA LYS A 835 28.44 1.36 -18.06
C LYS A 835 29.11 2.70 -18.34
N GLU A 836 30.16 2.75 -19.17
CA GLU A 836 30.84 4.01 -19.53
C GLU A 836 30.06 4.83 -20.57
N ALA A 837 28.97 4.29 -21.13
CA ALA A 837 28.12 5.02 -22.05
C ALA A 837 27.53 6.27 -21.36
N LYS A 838 27.73 7.44 -21.97
CA LYS A 838 27.18 8.72 -21.50
C LYS A 838 25.65 8.71 -21.52
N LYS A 839 25.05 8.00 -22.48
CA LYS A 839 23.61 7.87 -22.60
C LYS A 839 23.26 6.49 -23.17
N ILE A 840 22.29 5.82 -22.55
CA ILE A 840 21.67 4.61 -23.07
C ILE A 840 20.23 4.96 -23.47
N SER A 841 19.84 4.66 -24.70
CA SER A 841 18.50 4.93 -25.24
C SER A 841 17.91 3.66 -25.85
N PHE A 842 16.59 3.46 -25.82
CA PHE A 842 15.98 2.27 -26.39
C PHE A 842 14.59 2.55 -26.96
N SER A 843 14.11 1.66 -27.82
CA SER A 843 12.93 1.84 -28.69
C SER A 843 11.55 1.81 -28.02
N SER A 844 11.46 1.32 -26.78
CA SER A 844 10.17 1.03 -26.12
C SER A 844 9.64 2.22 -25.32
N ASN A 845 8.39 2.62 -25.57
CA ASN A 845 7.59 3.58 -24.78
C ASN A 845 6.58 2.91 -23.83
N LYS A 846 6.60 1.57 -23.70
CA LYS A 846 5.69 0.81 -22.83
C LYS A 846 6.47 -0.12 -21.90
N GLY A 847 6.55 0.26 -20.61
CA GLY A 847 6.71 -0.68 -19.50
C GLY A 847 8.11 -1.21 -19.17
N SER A 848 9.16 -0.74 -19.84
CA SER A 848 10.55 -1.11 -19.49
C SER A 848 11.07 -0.26 -18.33
N ARG A 849 10.65 -0.58 -17.09
CA ARG A 849 11.11 0.11 -15.87
C ARG A 849 12.48 -0.39 -15.36
N SER A 850 13.14 -1.24 -16.13
CA SER A 850 14.31 -2.06 -15.75
C SER A 850 15.50 -1.94 -16.71
N ALA A 851 15.52 -0.94 -17.59
CA ALA A 851 16.63 -0.76 -18.53
C ALA A 851 17.94 -0.30 -17.85
N GLU A 852 17.86 0.24 -16.64
CA GLU A 852 19.02 0.57 -15.81
C GLU A 852 19.84 -0.68 -15.45
N HIS A 853 19.20 -1.85 -15.40
CA HIS A 853 19.85 -3.13 -15.17
C HIS A 853 20.57 -3.70 -16.39
N LEU A 854 20.48 -3.09 -17.58
CA LEU A 854 21.13 -3.60 -18.79
C LEU A 854 22.65 -3.61 -18.75
N THR A 855 23.24 -2.93 -17.77
CA THR A 855 24.70 -2.83 -17.68
C THR A 855 25.18 -3.12 -16.27
N ASP A 856 24.30 -3.50 -15.33
CA ASP A 856 24.66 -3.51 -13.91
C ASP A 856 25.56 -4.67 -13.50
N GLY A 857 25.71 -5.67 -14.38
CA GLY A 857 26.50 -6.89 -14.22
C GLY A 857 25.66 -8.11 -13.81
N CYS A 858 24.36 -7.95 -13.52
CA CYS A 858 23.45 -9.00 -13.10
C CYS A 858 22.73 -9.67 -14.29
N ARG A 859 23.06 -10.94 -14.53
CA ARG A 859 22.50 -11.71 -15.66
C ARG A 859 21.20 -12.44 -15.31
N GLU A 860 20.80 -12.47 -14.04
CA GLU A 860 19.70 -13.31 -13.54
C GLU A 860 18.38 -12.53 -13.31
N CYS A 861 18.40 -11.19 -13.28
CA CYS A 861 17.32 -10.40 -12.73
C CYS A 861 16.42 -9.69 -13.77
N MET A 862 15.62 -8.72 -13.33
CA MET A 862 14.74 -7.94 -14.20
C MET A 862 15.57 -7.01 -15.11
N GLY A 863 15.72 -7.34 -16.38
CA GLY A 863 16.27 -6.40 -17.37
C GLY A 863 15.21 -5.83 -18.33
N TRP A 864 15.66 -5.20 -19.42
CA TRP A 864 14.82 -4.57 -20.42
C TRP A 864 13.77 -5.53 -21.01
N ARG A 865 12.49 -5.20 -20.84
CA ARG A 865 11.35 -5.94 -21.42
C ARG A 865 10.56 -5.06 -22.39
N ALA A 866 10.07 -5.64 -23.48
CA ALA A 866 9.19 -4.96 -24.43
C ALA A 866 8.05 -5.89 -24.89
N GLY A 867 6.84 -5.31 -25.01
CA GLY A 867 5.63 -6.00 -25.46
C GLY A 867 5.63 -6.36 -26.95
N LYS A 868 4.53 -6.95 -27.45
CA LYS A 868 4.41 -7.41 -28.84
C LYS A 868 4.28 -6.24 -29.83
N ALA A 869 5.23 -6.19 -30.78
CA ALA A 869 5.20 -5.66 -32.16
C ALA A 869 6.38 -4.72 -32.49
N GLY A 870 7.08 -5.04 -33.59
CA GLY A 870 8.09 -4.18 -34.23
C GLY A 870 9.53 -4.39 -33.75
N THR A 871 10.47 -3.95 -34.58
CA THR A 871 11.91 -3.92 -34.29
C THR A 871 12.20 -3.12 -33.03
N GLN A 872 12.77 -3.78 -32.02
CA GLN A 872 13.26 -3.10 -30.81
C GLN A 872 14.73 -2.76 -30.97
N TRP A 873 15.24 -1.75 -30.28
CA TRP A 873 16.67 -1.44 -30.27
C TRP A 873 17.11 -0.79 -28.97
N VAL A 874 18.38 -0.96 -28.64
CA VAL A 874 19.10 -0.21 -27.59
C VAL A 874 20.34 0.42 -28.19
N GLU A 875 20.60 1.67 -27.84
CA GLU A 875 21.68 2.53 -28.30
C GLU A 875 22.53 2.94 -27.11
N PHE A 876 23.84 2.75 -27.22
CA PHE A 876 24.83 3.23 -26.28
C PHE A 876 25.61 4.36 -26.96
N ASP A 877 25.48 5.56 -26.42
CA ASP A 877 26.22 6.76 -26.84
C ASP A 877 27.31 7.03 -25.81
N PHE A 878 28.56 6.83 -26.22
CA PHE A 878 29.73 7.03 -25.37
C PHE A 878 30.14 8.50 -25.24
N GLY A 879 29.60 9.39 -26.09
CA GLY A 879 29.96 10.81 -26.15
C GLY A 879 31.40 11.10 -26.57
N LYS A 880 32.18 10.05 -26.84
CA LYS A 880 33.57 10.08 -27.30
C LYS A 880 33.81 8.87 -28.21
N THR A 881 34.70 9.01 -29.18
CA THR A 881 35.13 7.88 -30.01
C THR A 881 35.74 6.80 -29.13
N THR A 882 35.19 5.60 -29.24
CA THR A 882 35.53 4.43 -28.43
C THR A 882 35.74 3.24 -29.37
N GLU A 883 36.76 2.44 -29.07
CA GLU A 883 37.04 1.21 -29.81
C GLU A 883 36.15 0.08 -29.25
N ILE A 884 35.42 -0.63 -30.13
CA ILE A 884 34.53 -1.72 -29.76
C ILE A 884 34.79 -2.91 -30.69
N GLY A 885 35.00 -4.09 -30.13
CA GLY A 885 35.29 -5.32 -30.89
C GLY A 885 34.43 -6.52 -30.49
N ARG A 886 33.76 -6.47 -29.34
CA ARG A 886 32.92 -7.57 -28.86
C ARG A 886 31.72 -7.10 -28.06
N ILE A 887 30.58 -7.74 -28.25
CA ILE A 887 29.35 -7.49 -27.49
C ILE A 887 28.76 -8.82 -27.04
N ASN A 888 28.37 -8.88 -25.77
CA ASN A 888 27.54 -9.95 -25.23
C ASN A 888 26.16 -9.39 -24.86
N ALA A 889 25.11 -10.16 -25.08
CA ALA A 889 23.79 -9.90 -24.56
C ALA A 889 23.24 -11.15 -23.87
N PHE A 890 22.68 -10.98 -22.68
CA PHE A 890 22.10 -12.05 -21.89
C PHE A 890 20.58 -11.94 -21.91
N SER A 891 19.89 -12.98 -22.34
CA SER A 891 18.45 -12.97 -22.56
C SER A 891 17.86 -14.35 -22.28
N PRO A 892 16.83 -14.49 -21.42
CA PRO A 892 16.11 -15.74 -21.24
C PRO A 892 15.16 -16.07 -22.41
N LYS A 893 15.09 -15.19 -23.42
CA LYS A 893 14.27 -15.37 -24.61
C LYS A 893 15.14 -15.75 -25.80
N GLU A 894 14.57 -16.65 -26.60
CA GLU A 894 15.04 -16.93 -27.95
C GLU A 894 14.50 -15.88 -28.92
N PHE A 895 15.27 -15.62 -29.98
CA PHE A 895 14.87 -14.71 -31.05
C PHE A 895 14.86 -15.47 -32.37
N SER A 896 13.78 -15.35 -33.13
CA SER A 896 13.64 -15.96 -34.46
C SER A 896 14.66 -15.43 -35.49
N LYS A 897 15.21 -14.24 -35.24
CA LYS A 897 16.27 -13.61 -36.01
C LYS A 897 17.36 -13.11 -35.06
N ASN A 898 18.61 -13.25 -35.47
CA ASN A 898 19.74 -12.73 -34.70
C ASN A 898 19.62 -11.21 -34.53
N PRO A 899 19.86 -10.67 -33.32
CA PRO A 899 19.96 -9.24 -33.14
C PRO A 899 21.13 -8.65 -33.94
N GLU A 900 20.92 -7.50 -34.57
CA GLU A 900 21.93 -6.84 -35.38
C GLU A 900 22.73 -5.84 -34.55
N ILE A 901 24.04 -5.75 -34.81
CA ILE A 901 24.91 -4.74 -34.25
C ILE A 901 25.15 -3.69 -35.33
N GLN A 902 24.84 -2.43 -35.03
CA GLN A 902 24.95 -1.30 -35.93
C GLN A 902 25.83 -0.20 -35.32
N THR A 903 26.56 0.52 -36.16
CA THR A 903 27.33 1.72 -35.76
C THR A 903 26.85 2.94 -36.51
N TYR A 904 27.06 4.12 -35.93
CA TYR A 904 26.69 5.39 -36.55
C TYR A 904 27.89 5.99 -37.28
N LYS A 905 27.77 6.19 -38.61
CA LYS A 905 28.81 6.80 -39.44
C LYS A 905 28.17 7.66 -40.54
N ASN A 906 28.69 8.86 -40.77
CA ASN A 906 28.21 9.80 -41.81
C ASN A 906 26.69 10.04 -41.78
N GLY A 907 26.12 10.18 -40.59
CA GLY A 907 24.69 10.47 -40.42
C GLY A 907 23.75 9.25 -40.57
N LYS A 908 24.28 8.04 -40.77
CA LYS A 908 23.50 6.82 -41.00
C LYS A 908 23.93 5.67 -40.08
N TRP A 909 22.96 4.85 -39.70
CA TRP A 909 23.21 3.57 -39.04
C TRP A 909 23.56 2.51 -40.08
N ALA A 910 24.64 1.76 -39.84
CA ALA A 910 25.06 0.67 -40.69
C ALA A 910 25.31 -0.58 -39.85
N LYS A 911 24.77 -1.72 -40.30
CA LYS A 911 25.03 -3.03 -39.71
C LYS A 911 26.49 -3.42 -39.91
N ILE A 912 27.13 -3.87 -38.83
CA ILE A 912 28.52 -4.31 -38.81
C ILE A 912 28.67 -5.78 -38.39
N SER A 913 27.72 -6.32 -37.63
CA SER A 913 27.73 -7.71 -37.18
C SER A 913 26.34 -8.14 -36.68
N GLU A 914 26.22 -9.38 -36.19
CA GLU A 914 25.04 -9.93 -35.53
C GLU A 914 25.44 -10.66 -34.24
N LEU A 915 24.56 -10.61 -33.24
CA LEU A 915 24.65 -11.41 -32.02
C LEU A 915 24.16 -12.84 -32.30
N LYS A 916 25.02 -13.83 -32.07
CA LYS A 916 24.68 -15.26 -32.25
C LYS A 916 24.55 -15.92 -30.90
N LYS A 917 23.56 -16.80 -30.76
CA LYS A 917 23.42 -17.58 -29.53
C LYS A 917 24.60 -18.54 -29.36
N THR A 918 25.26 -18.49 -28.21
CA THR A 918 26.42 -19.35 -27.89
C THR A 918 26.15 -20.32 -26.75
N SER A 919 25.21 -19.99 -25.86
CA SER A 919 24.78 -20.88 -24.76
C SER A 919 23.35 -20.56 -24.37
N GLU A 920 22.83 -21.31 -23.39
CA GLU A 920 21.59 -20.95 -22.73
C GLU A 920 21.69 -19.50 -22.21
N ASN A 921 20.73 -18.69 -22.62
CA ASN A 921 20.60 -17.27 -22.29
C ASN A 921 21.74 -16.33 -22.69
N LYS A 922 22.69 -16.73 -23.55
CA LYS A 922 23.80 -15.88 -23.99
C LYS A 922 23.86 -15.75 -25.51
N PHE A 923 23.97 -14.51 -25.96
CA PHE A 923 24.27 -14.13 -27.32
C PHE A 923 25.59 -13.35 -27.37
N GLU A 924 26.43 -13.63 -28.35
CA GLU A 924 27.76 -13.03 -28.47
C GLU A 924 28.08 -12.68 -29.92
N SER A 925 28.86 -11.62 -30.09
CA SER A 925 29.46 -11.24 -31.35
C SER A 925 30.85 -10.68 -31.12
N SER A 926 31.83 -11.19 -31.86
CA SER A 926 33.18 -10.62 -31.95
C SER A 926 33.44 -10.22 -33.40
N PHE A 927 34.01 -9.04 -33.62
CA PHE A 927 34.24 -8.45 -34.93
C PHE A 927 35.52 -7.59 -34.92
N ALA A 928 36.02 -7.24 -36.11
CA ALA A 928 37.18 -6.35 -36.21
C ALA A 928 36.90 -5.04 -35.48
N PRO A 929 37.78 -4.57 -34.56
CA PRO A 929 37.49 -3.40 -33.74
C PRO A 929 37.10 -2.18 -34.57
N VAL A 930 35.98 -1.57 -34.21
CA VAL A 930 35.45 -0.37 -34.85
C VAL A 930 35.59 0.82 -33.92
N SER A 931 36.05 1.94 -34.46
CA SER A 931 36.06 3.23 -33.74
C SER A 931 34.74 3.95 -33.98
N THR A 932 33.94 4.10 -32.93
CA THR A 932 32.63 4.78 -32.99
C THR A 932 32.31 5.48 -31.69
N ASP A 933 31.50 6.53 -31.74
CA ASP A 933 30.91 7.16 -30.55
C ASP A 933 29.58 6.52 -30.15
N LYS A 934 28.93 5.76 -31.04
CA LYS A 934 27.62 5.16 -30.82
C LYS A 934 27.50 3.74 -31.39
N ILE A 935 26.94 2.86 -30.58
CA ILE A 935 26.57 1.51 -31.02
C ILE A 935 25.10 1.23 -30.75
N LYS A 936 24.46 0.49 -31.65
CA LYS A 936 23.05 0.14 -31.56
C LYS A 936 22.86 -1.35 -31.78
N ILE A 937 22.15 -1.99 -30.85
CA ILE A 937 21.74 -3.38 -30.96
C ILE A 937 20.27 -3.40 -31.32
N VAL A 938 19.95 -4.00 -32.46
CA VAL A 938 18.61 -4.04 -33.04
C VAL A 938 18.06 -5.46 -32.92
N PHE A 939 16.93 -5.61 -32.25
CA PHE A 939 16.21 -6.86 -32.04
C PHE A 939 15.01 -6.93 -33.00
N PRO A 940 15.15 -7.59 -34.16
CA PRO A 940 14.05 -7.76 -35.11
C PRO A 940 13.05 -8.80 -34.60
N LEU A 941 12.01 -8.34 -33.90
CA LEU A 941 10.96 -9.20 -33.34
C LEU A 941 9.77 -9.32 -34.30
N SER A 942 9.24 -10.54 -34.42
CA SER A 942 7.95 -10.78 -35.04
C SER A 942 6.79 -10.32 -34.14
N ASN A 943 5.60 -10.17 -34.71
CA ASN A 943 4.39 -9.72 -33.98
C ASN A 943 3.96 -10.66 -32.83
N LYS A 944 4.52 -11.88 -32.75
CA LYS A 944 4.22 -12.85 -31.70
C LYS A 944 5.31 -12.95 -30.62
N GLU A 945 6.49 -12.38 -30.85
CA GLU A 945 7.62 -12.41 -29.93
C GLU A 945 7.59 -11.27 -28.91
N THR A 946 8.27 -11.48 -27.79
CA THR A 946 8.45 -10.50 -26.71
C THR A 946 9.94 -10.36 -26.41
N LEU A 947 10.40 -9.16 -26.08
CA LEU A 947 11.78 -8.95 -25.68
C LEU A 947 11.97 -9.15 -24.18
N GLN A 948 13.06 -9.82 -23.81
CA GLN A 948 13.66 -9.67 -22.49
C GLN A 948 15.18 -9.75 -22.62
N VAL A 949 15.90 -8.71 -22.23
CA VAL A 949 17.37 -8.69 -22.17
C VAL A 949 17.76 -8.31 -20.76
N ASN A 950 18.49 -9.19 -20.08
CA ASN A 950 18.89 -9.01 -18.68
C ASN A 950 20.15 -8.14 -18.56
N GLU A 951 21.13 -8.33 -19.44
CA GLU A 951 22.44 -7.65 -19.36
C GLU A 951 23.07 -7.52 -20.75
N ILE A 952 23.83 -6.44 -20.97
CA ILE A 952 24.64 -6.18 -22.17
C ILE A 952 26.03 -5.77 -21.73
N GLU A 953 27.03 -6.50 -22.23
CA GLU A 953 28.44 -6.20 -21.98
C GLU A 953 29.10 -5.78 -23.30
N ILE A 954 29.92 -4.73 -23.27
CA ILE A 954 30.59 -4.17 -24.44
C ILE A 954 32.10 -4.16 -24.16
N TYR A 955 32.90 -4.70 -25.07
CA TYR A 955 34.35 -4.80 -24.91
C TYR A 955 35.10 -4.21 -26.11
N LYS A 956 36.31 -3.72 -25.86
CA LYS A 956 37.22 -3.22 -26.91
C LYS A 956 37.72 -4.33 -27.84
N LYS A 957 37.87 -5.56 -27.33
CA LYS A 957 38.34 -6.75 -28.05
C LYS A 957 37.54 -7.98 -27.66
#